data_AF-A0A3P9PCQ0-F1
#
_entry.id   AF-A0A3P9PCQ0-F1
#
_cell.length_a   1.000
_cell.length_b   1.000
_cell.length_c   1.000
_cell.angle_alpha   90.00
_cell.angle_beta   90.00
_cell.angle_gamma   90.00
#
_symmetry.space_group_name_H-M   'P 1'
#
loop_
_entity.id
_entity.type
_entity.pdbx_description
1 polymer ?
#
loop_
_entity_poly.entity_id
_entity_poly.type
_entity_poly.pdbx_seq_one_letter_code
_entity_poly.pdbx_strand_id
1 'polypeptide(L)'
;MKPDLKPLSVILLLVGLSVPVDGCPPRCKCDWKTKHVSCTGVELVPLFHLSLQEVWLVRTKLAYIPQNAFASLPNISHIYISDDSALRSLERNSFYNLLRCLPLFIKTLSYIHPEAFKELPNLKYLGITNTGLTSFPVLQYVQSRQEDFILEIVENVFLRVIPANSFTGVSENALTVMLNGNGLTEIQDYAFNGSQLEEVYLHRNMDLEHIAEYAFYGVIHGPTHLDLSETKVHSLPSIGMSSIEILQVRKTWALKALPPFSAFLHLQSAYMTFASHCCGLKMLKRWRREEHFCNQTRAAVTQLQESFTVLGNNLPNHLKNNFQTPTYHRNNPGIWGLDKKAKDEGLFDVDLSSEALGEELDFALCDDLHQDTGPLCTPLPDALNPCEDVMSQGFLRVLVWVVSLLAISANLLVLFILLTSQQKLSVTRFLLGHLAFADGCMGMYLLLIATVDYYTHSNYYHYAISWQTGSGCQMAGILSLFASELSVYTLTAISFQRWHAIFNAMRPDRQMRLRHAAVLMLIGWLLCGTVAFLPVLGVNTYQRVSICLPMDSETVVAQFYIVSVLILNIMAFIVVSLCYLHIYCMVHNPQHDSSRCDTSMAKRMAVLIFTNFLCLAPICFYGLVAVFHQPLMTITDSKVCIFLWIVDPCLLALQYSWINLFAHFSLECDSKLFRKYLLIIFPQIISAIF
;
A
#
# COMPACT_ATOMS: atom_id res chain seq x y z
N MET A 1 33.18 -95.53 -11.81
CA MET A 1 34.00 -95.81 -10.62
C MET A 1 33.98 -94.59 -9.71
N LYS A 2 33.24 -94.67 -8.59
CA LYS A 2 33.66 -94.04 -7.32
C LYS A 2 34.78 -94.89 -6.71
N PRO A 3 35.74 -94.32 -5.97
CA PRO A 3 35.58 -93.95 -4.54
C PRO A 3 36.00 -92.48 -4.27
N ASP A 4 35.39 -91.71 -3.36
CA ASP A 4 35.49 -91.70 -1.87
C ASP A 4 36.97 -91.59 -1.39
N LEU A 5 37.44 -90.71 -0.48
CA LEU A 5 36.86 -89.94 0.62
C LEU A 5 37.91 -88.90 1.12
N LYS A 6 37.49 -87.76 1.72
CA LYS A 6 38.31 -86.70 2.42
C LYS A 6 38.80 -87.18 3.82
N PRO A 7 39.33 -86.39 4.81
CA PRO A 7 39.77 -84.95 4.89
C PRO A 7 41.04 -84.65 5.76
N LEU A 8 41.56 -83.41 5.76
CA LEU A 8 42.10 -82.58 6.87
C LEU A 8 42.91 -81.41 6.25
N SER A 9 42.44 -80.16 6.24
CA SER A 9 42.42 -79.14 7.31
C SER A 9 43.65 -78.21 7.29
N VAL A 10 43.40 -76.94 6.93
CA VAL A 10 43.98 -75.69 7.48
C VAL A 10 45.50 -75.51 7.25
N ILE A 11 46.00 -74.51 6.51
CA ILE A 11 46.03 -73.07 6.81
C ILE A 11 46.16 -72.31 5.47
N LEU A 12 45.19 -71.47 5.11
CA LEU A 12 45.39 -70.42 4.11
C LEU A 12 45.49 -69.09 4.87
N LEU A 13 46.70 -68.56 4.97
CA LEU A 13 46.97 -67.24 5.52
C LEU A 13 46.25 -66.18 4.67
N LEU A 14 45.21 -65.59 5.24
CA LEU A 14 44.72 -64.26 4.89
C LEU A 14 45.83 -63.25 5.19
N VAL A 15 46.67 -62.96 4.21
CA VAL A 15 47.42 -61.69 4.20
C VAL A 15 46.42 -60.62 3.79
N GLY A 16 45.72 -60.07 4.78
CA GLY A 16 45.14 -58.75 4.66
C GLY A 16 46.29 -57.77 4.49
N LEU A 17 46.52 -57.31 3.26
CA LEU A 17 47.31 -56.10 3.03
C LEU A 17 46.50 -54.92 3.59
N SER A 18 46.72 -54.63 4.87
CA SER A 18 46.54 -53.29 5.42
C SER A 18 47.61 -52.41 4.77
N VAL A 19 47.28 -51.82 3.62
CA VAL A 19 48.07 -50.72 3.06
C VAL A 19 48.02 -49.58 4.09
N PRO A 20 49.17 -49.07 4.57
CA PRO A 20 49.17 -47.91 5.44
C PRO A 20 48.68 -46.70 4.64
N VAL A 21 47.52 -46.14 5.02
CA VAL A 21 46.96 -44.89 4.46
C VAL A 21 47.68 -43.71 5.13
N ASP A 22 49.01 -43.65 4.97
CA ASP A 22 49.85 -42.54 5.49
C ASP A 22 50.10 -41.46 4.41
N GLY A 23 49.56 -41.64 3.20
CA GLY A 23 49.71 -40.71 2.08
C GLY A 23 48.51 -39.76 1.92
N CYS A 24 48.78 -38.48 1.69
CA CYS A 24 47.76 -37.54 1.22
C CYS A 24 47.19 -38.02 -0.13
N PRO A 25 45.86 -38.00 -0.37
CA PRO A 25 45.30 -38.46 -1.62
C PRO A 25 45.85 -37.69 -2.84
N PRO A 26 45.96 -38.33 -4.01
CA PRO A 26 46.42 -37.67 -5.22
C PRO A 26 45.48 -36.52 -5.59
N ARG A 27 46.06 -35.37 -6.00
CA ARG A 27 45.36 -34.11 -6.26
C ARG A 27 44.71 -33.45 -5.03
N CYS A 28 45.11 -33.85 -3.83
CA CYS A 28 44.78 -33.18 -2.57
C CYS A 28 46.02 -32.59 -1.90
N LYS A 29 45.80 -31.53 -1.13
CA LYS A 29 46.77 -30.88 -0.25
C LYS A 29 46.33 -31.11 1.18
N CYS A 30 47.19 -31.75 1.96
CA CYS A 30 46.90 -32.18 3.31
C CYS A 30 47.76 -31.42 4.31
N ASP A 31 47.13 -30.89 5.36
CA ASP A 31 47.81 -30.31 6.51
C ASP A 31 47.43 -31.10 7.77
N TRP A 32 48.36 -31.92 8.24
CA TRP A 32 48.17 -32.79 9.41
C TRP A 32 48.27 -32.05 10.74
N LYS A 33 48.80 -30.82 10.76
CA LYS A 33 48.81 -29.99 11.97
C LYS A 33 47.43 -29.41 12.25
N THR A 34 46.76 -28.93 11.21
CA THR A 34 45.40 -28.40 11.26
C THR A 34 44.33 -29.46 10.98
N LYS A 35 44.74 -30.70 10.64
CA LYS A 35 43.85 -31.83 10.30
C LYS A 35 42.88 -31.48 9.15
N HIS A 36 43.37 -30.69 8.20
CA HIS A 36 42.63 -30.17 7.06
C HIS A 36 43.12 -30.81 5.76
N VAL A 37 42.18 -31.13 4.85
CA VAL A 37 42.48 -31.59 3.49
C VAL A 37 41.71 -30.78 2.46
N SER A 38 42.42 -30.33 1.41
CA SER A 38 41.82 -29.62 0.27
C SER A 38 42.13 -30.36 -1.02
N CYS A 39 41.10 -30.81 -1.73
CA CYS A 39 41.19 -31.55 -2.99
C CYS A 39 40.72 -30.69 -4.15
N THR A 40 41.46 -30.74 -5.26
CA THR A 40 41.13 -29.99 -6.48
C THR A 40 41.21 -30.87 -7.73
N GLY A 41 40.22 -30.78 -8.62
CA GLY A 41 40.20 -31.56 -9.86
C GLY A 41 40.11 -33.09 -9.68
N VAL A 42 39.55 -33.58 -8.58
CA VAL A 42 39.26 -35.01 -8.38
C VAL A 42 37.95 -35.42 -9.08
N GLU A 43 37.91 -36.63 -9.61
CA GLU A 43 36.75 -37.21 -10.33
C GLU A 43 35.94 -38.18 -9.46
N LEU A 44 36.54 -38.69 -8.38
CA LEU A 44 35.91 -39.56 -7.38
C LEU A 44 36.30 -39.07 -5.98
N VAL A 45 35.41 -39.25 -5.01
CA VAL A 45 35.69 -38.89 -3.60
C VAL A 45 36.81 -39.81 -3.08
N PRO A 46 37.96 -39.27 -2.62
CA PRO A 46 39.06 -40.08 -2.12
C PRO A 46 38.76 -40.66 -0.73
N LEU A 47 39.46 -41.73 -0.38
CA LEU A 47 39.45 -42.27 0.98
C LEU A 47 40.23 -41.33 1.91
N PHE A 48 39.54 -40.87 2.95
CA PHE A 48 40.03 -39.89 3.90
C PHE A 48 40.53 -40.54 5.20
N HIS A 49 41.54 -39.94 5.84
CA HIS A 49 42.08 -40.43 7.11
C HIS A 49 41.15 -40.09 8.29
N LEU A 50 41.01 -41.00 9.26
CA LEU A 50 40.07 -40.92 10.39
C LEU A 50 40.29 -39.71 11.32
N SER A 51 41.49 -39.12 11.31
CA SER A 51 41.87 -37.99 12.17
C SER A 51 41.49 -36.61 11.63
N LEU A 52 40.95 -36.55 10.41
CA LEU A 52 40.60 -35.29 9.75
C LEU A 52 39.47 -34.54 10.47
N GLN A 53 39.59 -33.22 10.48
CA GLN A 53 38.60 -32.29 11.00
C GLN A 53 37.98 -31.46 9.87
N GLU A 54 38.71 -31.14 8.81
CA GLU A 54 38.16 -30.31 7.73
C GLU A 54 38.43 -30.95 6.35
N VAL A 55 37.39 -31.02 5.52
CA VAL A 55 37.45 -31.55 4.15
C VAL A 55 36.91 -30.51 3.18
N TRP A 56 37.75 -30.06 2.26
CA TRP A 56 37.41 -29.07 1.23
C TRP A 56 37.53 -29.71 -0.15
N LEU A 57 36.40 -29.82 -0.85
CA LEU A 57 36.32 -30.28 -2.23
C LEU A 57 36.04 -29.05 -3.10
N VAL A 58 37.09 -28.52 -3.75
CA VAL A 58 37.02 -27.25 -4.49
C VAL A 58 37.40 -27.47 -5.94
N ARG A 59 36.60 -26.97 -6.89
CA ARG A 59 36.87 -27.16 -8.34
C ARG A 59 37.07 -28.62 -8.71
N THR A 60 36.21 -29.48 -8.19
CA THR A 60 36.21 -30.92 -8.49
C THR A 60 35.43 -31.22 -9.77
N LYS A 61 35.54 -32.45 -10.26
CA LYS A 61 34.78 -32.98 -11.40
C LYS A 61 33.91 -34.16 -10.95
N LEU A 62 33.38 -34.10 -9.73
CA LEU A 62 32.61 -35.20 -9.17
C LEU A 62 31.26 -35.22 -9.87
N ALA A 63 30.85 -36.36 -10.41
CA ALA A 63 29.50 -36.49 -10.98
C ALA A 63 28.43 -36.64 -9.88
N TYR A 64 28.79 -37.33 -8.78
CA TYR A 64 27.92 -37.60 -7.64
C TYR A 64 28.73 -37.81 -6.36
N ILE A 65 28.10 -37.64 -5.19
CA ILE A 65 28.67 -38.06 -3.90
C ILE A 65 28.19 -39.48 -3.61
N PRO A 66 29.09 -40.47 -3.43
CA PRO A 66 28.70 -41.85 -3.21
C PRO A 66 28.09 -42.07 -1.83
N GLN A 67 27.38 -43.19 -1.69
CA GLN A 67 26.81 -43.60 -0.41
C GLN A 67 27.88 -43.73 0.68
N ASN A 68 27.57 -43.22 1.88
CA ASN A 68 28.43 -43.26 3.06
C ASN A 68 29.81 -42.60 2.87
N ALA A 69 29.95 -41.64 1.93
CA ALA A 69 31.22 -41.01 1.57
C ALA A 69 32.03 -40.48 2.76
N PHE A 70 31.34 -39.93 3.78
CA PHE A 70 31.98 -39.31 4.95
C PHE A 70 31.72 -40.07 6.26
N ALA A 71 31.05 -41.23 6.21
CA ALA A 71 30.62 -41.97 7.40
C ALA A 71 31.80 -42.47 8.27
N SER A 72 32.98 -42.64 7.68
CA SER A 72 34.20 -43.07 8.39
C SER A 72 34.95 -41.94 9.10
N LEU A 73 34.43 -40.71 9.13
CA LEU A 73 35.12 -39.54 9.71
C LEU A 73 34.48 -39.08 11.03
N PRO A 74 34.83 -39.69 12.18
CA PRO A 74 34.14 -39.44 13.45
C PRO A 74 34.40 -38.04 14.04
N ASN A 75 35.47 -37.37 13.62
CA ASN A 75 35.91 -36.07 14.16
C ASN A 75 35.72 -34.90 13.18
N ILE A 76 35.00 -35.10 12.07
CA ILE A 76 34.85 -34.08 11.02
C ILE A 76 34.03 -32.88 11.52
N SER A 77 34.61 -31.69 11.45
CA SER A 77 34.00 -30.42 11.83
C SER A 77 33.46 -29.62 10.65
N HIS A 78 34.10 -29.64 9.48
CA HIS A 78 33.65 -28.85 8.31
C HIS A 78 33.76 -29.66 7.03
N ILE A 79 32.68 -29.67 6.23
CA ILE A 79 32.69 -30.23 4.88
C ILE A 79 32.27 -29.14 3.91
N TYR A 80 33.23 -28.67 3.11
CA TYR A 80 33.01 -27.61 2.14
C TYR A 80 33.08 -28.19 0.72
N ILE A 81 31.98 -28.08 -0.04
CA ILE A 81 31.90 -28.53 -1.42
C ILE A 81 31.52 -27.33 -2.29
N SER A 82 32.46 -26.85 -3.09
CA SER A 82 32.26 -25.58 -3.79
C SER A 82 32.94 -25.57 -5.15
N ASP A 83 32.35 -24.82 -6.08
CA ASP A 83 32.85 -24.63 -7.44
C ASP A 83 32.98 -25.95 -8.24
N ASP A 84 32.17 -26.96 -7.91
CA ASP A 84 32.00 -28.14 -8.75
C ASP A 84 30.96 -27.84 -9.84
N SER A 85 31.31 -28.03 -11.11
CA SER A 85 30.38 -27.83 -12.24
C SER A 85 29.76 -29.15 -12.72
N ALA A 86 30.28 -30.28 -12.24
CA ALA A 86 29.89 -31.61 -12.67
C ALA A 86 28.97 -32.32 -11.65
N LEU A 87 28.88 -31.84 -10.41
CA LEU A 87 28.15 -32.52 -9.34
C LEU A 87 26.63 -32.46 -9.56
N ARG A 88 26.03 -33.59 -9.93
CA ARG A 88 24.60 -33.67 -10.27
C ARG A 88 23.75 -34.31 -9.19
N SER A 89 24.27 -35.26 -8.41
CA SER A 89 23.47 -35.99 -7.42
C SER A 89 24.16 -36.27 -6.08
N LEU A 90 23.35 -36.33 -5.02
CA LEU A 90 23.72 -36.90 -3.72
C LEU A 90 23.04 -38.25 -3.54
N GLU A 91 23.83 -39.29 -3.31
CA GLU A 91 23.31 -40.63 -3.06
C GLU A 91 22.84 -40.81 -1.59
N ARG A 92 22.19 -41.94 -1.31
CA ARG A 92 21.74 -42.32 0.04
C ARG A 92 22.86 -42.23 1.07
N ASN A 93 22.58 -41.67 2.25
CA ASN A 93 23.54 -41.54 3.36
C ASN A 93 24.85 -40.85 2.95
N SER A 94 24.82 -39.93 2.00
CA SER A 94 25.99 -39.12 1.64
C SER A 94 26.58 -38.44 2.88
N PHE A 95 25.71 -37.89 3.73
CA PHE A 95 26.03 -37.28 5.02
C PHE A 95 25.28 -38.00 6.13
N TYR A 96 25.96 -38.95 6.78
CA TYR A 96 25.37 -39.80 7.81
C TYR A 96 26.21 -39.81 9.08
N ASN A 97 25.56 -39.64 10.23
CA ASN A 97 26.15 -39.77 11.57
C ASN A 97 27.40 -38.88 11.78
N LEU A 98 27.32 -37.63 11.34
CA LEU A 98 28.42 -36.68 11.43
C LEU A 98 28.29 -35.85 12.72
N LEU A 99 28.91 -36.33 13.80
CA LEU A 99 28.77 -35.77 15.15
C LEU A 99 29.42 -34.39 15.35
N ARG A 100 30.18 -33.82 14.42
CA ARG A 100 30.84 -32.51 14.63
C ARG A 100 30.70 -31.54 13.45
N CYS A 101 30.02 -31.94 12.37
CA CYS A 101 29.95 -31.15 11.14
C CYS A 101 29.13 -29.87 11.33
N LEU A 102 29.70 -28.69 11.04
CA LEU A 102 29.13 -27.38 11.34
C LEU A 102 28.46 -26.75 10.10
N PRO A 103 29.18 -26.36 9.02
CA PRO A 103 28.55 -25.95 7.77
C PRO A 103 28.68 -27.01 6.67
N LEU A 104 27.58 -27.21 5.94
CA LEU A 104 27.58 -27.90 4.65
C LEU A 104 27.15 -26.93 3.56
N PHE A 105 27.95 -26.80 2.51
CA PHE A 105 27.64 -25.94 1.37
C PHE A 105 27.68 -26.75 0.09
N ILE A 106 26.64 -26.65 -0.74
CA ILE A 106 26.52 -27.40 -2.00
C ILE A 106 26.02 -26.48 -3.10
N LYS A 107 26.75 -26.49 -4.23
CA LYS A 107 26.40 -25.78 -5.47
C LYS A 107 26.12 -26.77 -6.59
N THR A 108 25.39 -26.31 -7.62
CA THR A 108 25.19 -26.98 -8.93
C THR A 108 24.49 -28.35 -8.94
N LEU A 109 23.70 -28.66 -7.92
CA LEU A 109 23.06 -29.97 -7.79
C LEU A 109 21.74 -30.12 -8.57
N SER A 110 21.41 -31.31 -9.09
CA SER A 110 20.12 -31.58 -9.75
C SER A 110 19.20 -32.53 -8.98
N TYR A 111 19.75 -33.40 -8.13
CA TYR A 111 18.98 -34.41 -7.40
C TYR A 111 19.58 -34.72 -6.02
N ILE A 112 18.77 -34.64 -4.97
CA ILE A 112 19.12 -35.08 -3.60
C ILE A 112 18.30 -36.33 -3.28
N HIS A 113 18.97 -37.44 -2.97
CA HIS A 113 18.27 -38.61 -2.44
C HIS A 113 17.61 -38.27 -1.08
N PRO A 114 16.38 -38.73 -0.77
CA PRO A 114 15.65 -38.34 0.45
C PRO A 114 16.36 -38.65 1.78
N GLU A 115 17.22 -39.66 1.79
CA GLU A 115 18.06 -40.05 2.94
C GLU A 115 19.52 -39.58 2.78
N ALA A 116 19.80 -38.57 1.95
CA ALA A 116 21.16 -38.05 1.79
C ALA A 116 21.69 -37.38 3.08
N PHE A 117 20.80 -36.72 3.84
CA PHE A 117 21.09 -36.10 5.13
C PHE A 117 20.39 -36.88 6.24
N LYS A 118 21.16 -37.49 7.15
CA LYS A 118 20.59 -38.31 8.22
C LYS A 118 21.45 -38.26 9.49
N GLU A 119 20.79 -38.07 10.64
CA GLU A 119 21.40 -38.08 11.97
C GLU A 119 22.60 -37.11 12.07
N LEU A 120 22.30 -35.81 11.98
CA LEU A 120 23.28 -34.72 12.01
C LEU A 120 23.04 -33.82 13.24
N PRO A 121 23.25 -34.33 14.48
CA PRO A 121 22.80 -33.68 15.71
C PRO A 121 23.51 -32.37 16.03
N ASN A 122 24.71 -32.15 15.46
CA ASN A 122 25.53 -30.97 15.72
C ASN A 122 25.63 -30.02 14.51
N LEU A 123 24.77 -30.21 13.50
CA LEU A 123 24.73 -29.35 12.33
C LEU A 123 24.22 -27.96 12.69
N LYS A 124 25.01 -26.92 12.43
CA LYS A 124 24.64 -25.52 12.66
C LYS A 124 24.18 -24.80 11.40
N TYR A 125 24.67 -25.23 10.24
CA TYR A 125 24.39 -24.56 8.98
C TYR A 125 24.29 -25.55 7.83
N LEU A 126 23.20 -25.46 7.05
CA LEU A 126 23.00 -26.21 5.82
C LEU A 126 22.66 -25.25 4.68
N GLY A 127 23.59 -25.09 3.74
CA GLY A 127 23.47 -24.21 2.57
C GLY A 127 23.34 -24.99 1.25
N ILE A 128 22.23 -24.78 0.54
CA ILE A 128 21.94 -25.30 -0.80
C ILE A 128 21.69 -24.11 -1.72
N THR A 129 22.71 -23.72 -2.47
CA THR A 129 22.70 -22.46 -3.22
C THR A 129 22.91 -22.69 -4.71
N ASN A 130 22.11 -22.01 -5.55
CA ASN A 130 22.28 -21.99 -7.01
C ASN A 130 22.38 -23.40 -7.60
N THR A 131 21.35 -24.21 -7.36
CA THR A 131 21.24 -25.59 -7.82
C THR A 131 20.10 -25.75 -8.84
N GLY A 132 20.17 -26.80 -9.65
CA GLY A 132 19.13 -27.22 -10.59
C GLY A 132 17.98 -28.02 -9.95
N LEU A 133 17.75 -27.88 -8.64
CA LEU A 133 16.67 -28.59 -7.94
C LEU A 133 15.30 -28.10 -8.38
N THR A 134 14.44 -29.04 -8.77
CA THR A 134 13.04 -28.78 -9.15
C THR A 134 12.06 -29.02 -8.00
N SER A 135 12.47 -29.75 -6.96
CA SER A 135 11.63 -30.12 -5.82
C SER A 135 12.35 -29.84 -4.50
N PHE A 136 11.57 -29.49 -3.46
CA PHE A 136 12.12 -29.22 -2.13
C PHE A 136 12.79 -30.49 -1.56
N PRO A 137 13.99 -30.40 -0.96
CA PRO A 137 14.70 -31.56 -0.43
C PRO A 137 14.00 -32.12 0.82
N VAL A 138 14.06 -33.44 1.00
CA VAL A 138 13.57 -34.10 2.22
C VAL A 138 14.61 -33.95 3.32
N LEU A 139 14.27 -33.20 4.38
CA LEU A 139 15.18 -32.86 5.48
C LEU A 139 14.77 -33.44 6.84
N GLN A 140 13.69 -34.23 6.88
CA GLN A 140 13.10 -34.73 8.13
C GLN A 140 14.02 -35.61 9.00
N TYR A 141 15.11 -36.12 8.41
CA TYR A 141 16.05 -37.03 9.08
C TYR A 141 17.30 -36.32 9.60
N VAL A 142 17.42 -34.99 9.44
CA VAL A 142 18.57 -34.21 9.91
C VAL A 142 18.65 -34.23 11.43
N GLN A 143 17.55 -33.92 12.13
CA GLN A 143 17.42 -33.96 13.59
C GLN A 143 18.56 -33.23 14.33
N SER A 144 18.83 -31.98 13.94
CA SER A 144 19.84 -31.15 14.63
C SER A 144 19.36 -30.76 16.04
N ARG A 145 20.30 -30.69 16.98
CA ARG A 145 20.09 -30.26 18.38
C ARG A 145 20.81 -28.96 18.71
N GLN A 146 21.35 -28.29 17.69
CA GLN A 146 22.04 -27.02 17.89
C GLN A 146 21.03 -25.89 18.09
N GLU A 147 21.36 -24.98 18.99
CA GLU A 147 20.76 -23.65 19.04
C GLU A 147 21.24 -22.87 17.79
N ASP A 148 20.37 -21.99 17.26
CA ASP A 148 20.62 -21.15 16.08
C ASP A 148 20.93 -21.95 14.79
N PHE A 149 20.20 -23.04 14.54
CA PHE A 149 20.39 -23.80 13.29
C PHE A 149 19.88 -22.97 12.09
N ILE A 150 20.75 -22.73 11.12
CA ILE A 150 20.44 -21.97 9.90
C ILE A 150 20.29 -22.94 8.72
N LEU A 151 19.11 -22.92 8.10
CA LEU A 151 18.83 -23.60 6.85
C LEU A 151 18.73 -22.57 5.73
N GLU A 152 19.71 -22.59 4.83
CA GLU A 152 19.79 -21.69 3.69
C GLU A 152 19.57 -22.46 2.38
N ILE A 153 18.46 -22.21 1.70
CA ILE A 153 18.16 -22.72 0.37
C ILE A 153 17.87 -21.50 -0.50
N VAL A 154 18.86 -21.02 -1.24
CA VAL A 154 18.78 -19.71 -1.93
C VAL A 154 19.20 -19.81 -3.39
N GLU A 155 18.70 -18.90 -4.23
CA GLU A 155 19.03 -18.83 -5.66
C GLU A 155 18.67 -20.10 -6.47
N ASN A 156 17.71 -20.90 -6.00
CA ASN A 156 17.22 -22.09 -6.70
C ASN A 156 16.00 -21.72 -7.57
N VAL A 157 16.27 -21.24 -8.78
CA VAL A 157 15.25 -20.69 -9.70
C VAL A 157 14.21 -21.70 -10.20
N PHE A 158 14.50 -23.01 -10.11
CA PHE A 158 13.58 -24.06 -10.56
C PHE A 158 12.71 -24.62 -9.43
N LEU A 159 12.96 -24.22 -8.18
CA LEU A 159 12.21 -24.67 -7.02
C LEU A 159 10.91 -23.87 -6.90
N ARG A 160 9.76 -24.51 -7.14
CA ARG A 160 8.47 -23.82 -7.24
C ARG A 160 7.58 -23.89 -6.00
N VAL A 161 7.60 -24.99 -5.27
CA VAL A 161 6.61 -25.25 -4.21
C VAL A 161 7.32 -25.70 -2.94
N ILE A 162 6.87 -25.17 -1.80
CA ILE A 162 7.18 -25.72 -0.48
C ILE A 162 6.03 -26.66 -0.08
N PRO A 163 6.25 -27.98 -0.06
CA PRO A 163 5.21 -28.94 0.31
C PRO A 163 4.94 -28.96 1.82
N ALA A 164 3.83 -29.58 2.19
CA ALA A 164 3.48 -29.83 3.59
C ALA A 164 4.59 -30.59 4.34
N ASN A 165 4.83 -30.23 5.61
CA ASN A 165 5.78 -30.87 6.53
C ASN A 165 7.25 -30.82 6.08
N SER A 166 7.63 -29.89 5.19
CA SER A 166 9.00 -29.73 4.69
C SER A 166 10.05 -29.52 5.77
N PHE A 167 9.67 -28.91 6.90
CA PHE A 167 10.58 -28.56 8.00
C PHE A 167 10.43 -29.45 9.24
N THR A 168 9.52 -30.43 9.20
CA THR A 168 9.29 -31.33 10.33
C THR A 168 10.51 -32.21 10.58
N GLY A 169 11.04 -32.25 11.80
CA GLY A 169 12.19 -33.10 12.17
C GLY A 169 13.55 -32.58 11.69
N VAL A 170 13.62 -31.36 11.17
CA VAL A 170 14.87 -30.73 10.75
C VAL A 170 15.73 -30.36 11.97
N SER A 171 15.14 -29.70 12.96
CA SER A 171 15.77 -29.27 14.20
C SER A 171 14.85 -29.53 15.40
N GLU A 172 15.42 -29.89 16.54
CA GLU A 172 14.73 -29.95 17.83
C GLU A 172 14.57 -28.56 18.48
N ASN A 173 15.42 -27.59 18.09
CA ASN A 173 15.46 -26.23 18.62
C ASN A 173 15.03 -25.20 17.56
N ALA A 174 15.11 -23.90 17.90
CA ALA A 174 14.84 -22.78 17.01
C ALA A 174 15.62 -22.87 15.69
N LEU A 175 14.92 -22.59 14.60
CA LEU A 175 15.38 -22.70 13.22
C LEU A 175 15.24 -21.33 12.53
N THR A 176 16.33 -20.90 11.91
CA THR A 176 16.34 -19.77 10.97
C THR A 176 16.27 -20.30 9.54
N VAL A 177 15.24 -19.91 8.81
CA VAL A 177 14.92 -20.41 7.47
C VAL A 177 15.15 -19.31 6.43
N MET A 178 16.15 -19.50 5.57
CA MET A 178 16.46 -18.59 4.48
C MET A 178 16.09 -19.23 3.14
N LEU A 179 15.03 -18.73 2.51
CA LEU A 179 14.46 -19.23 1.25
C LEU A 179 14.41 -18.14 0.18
N ASN A 180 15.27 -17.13 0.30
CA ASN A 180 15.24 -15.95 -0.55
C ASN A 180 15.77 -16.21 -1.96
N GLY A 181 15.20 -15.50 -2.94
CA GLY A 181 15.66 -15.53 -4.34
C GLY A 181 15.47 -16.88 -5.05
N ASN A 182 14.55 -17.73 -4.60
CA ASN A 182 14.16 -18.95 -5.31
C ASN A 182 13.05 -18.66 -6.34
N GLY A 183 12.72 -19.68 -7.14
CA GLY A 183 11.60 -19.63 -8.09
C GLY A 183 10.23 -19.99 -7.50
N LEU A 184 10.03 -19.74 -6.20
CA LEU A 184 8.83 -20.19 -5.48
C LEU A 184 7.58 -19.48 -6.00
N THR A 185 6.52 -20.26 -6.22
CA THR A 185 5.19 -19.79 -6.65
C THR A 185 4.12 -19.98 -5.57
N GLU A 186 4.26 -21.04 -4.76
CA GLU A 186 3.25 -21.43 -3.75
C GLU A 186 3.89 -22.03 -2.49
N ILE A 187 3.33 -21.69 -1.33
CA ILE A 187 3.57 -22.38 -0.04
C ILE A 187 2.29 -23.10 0.38
N GLN A 188 2.37 -24.42 0.55
CA GLN A 188 1.22 -25.28 0.87
C GLN A 188 0.82 -25.21 2.34
N ASP A 189 -0.38 -25.70 2.65
CA ASP A 189 -0.85 -25.89 4.03
C ASP A 189 0.11 -26.79 4.81
N TYR A 190 0.31 -26.48 6.10
CA TYR A 190 1.18 -27.22 7.01
C TYR A 190 2.66 -27.29 6.54
N ALA A 191 3.11 -26.40 5.66
CA ALA A 191 4.50 -26.38 5.18
C ALA A 191 5.52 -26.36 6.33
N PHE A 192 5.24 -25.55 7.36
CA PHE A 192 6.10 -25.35 8.53
C PHE A 192 5.68 -26.17 9.77
N ASN A 193 4.80 -27.15 9.61
CA ASN A 193 4.28 -27.93 10.73
C ASN A 193 5.37 -28.62 11.57
N GLY A 194 5.24 -28.59 12.90
CA GLY A 194 6.16 -29.23 13.84
C GLY A 194 7.55 -28.60 13.91
N SER A 195 7.70 -27.36 13.44
CA SER A 195 8.97 -26.62 13.52
C SER A 195 8.93 -25.53 14.59
N GLN A 196 10.10 -25.08 15.06
CA GLN A 196 10.27 -23.91 15.91
C GLN A 196 11.01 -22.86 15.08
N LEU A 197 10.35 -21.78 14.69
CA LEU A 197 10.86 -20.80 13.73
C LEU A 197 11.26 -19.52 14.45
N GLU A 198 12.48 -19.05 14.25
CA GLU A 198 12.87 -17.73 14.75
C GLU A 198 12.72 -16.69 13.65
N GLU A 199 13.44 -16.87 12.55
CA GLU A 199 13.41 -16.00 11.38
C GLU A 199 13.07 -16.76 10.11
N VAL A 200 12.20 -16.20 9.27
CA VAL A 200 11.79 -16.76 7.98
C VAL A 200 11.96 -15.71 6.89
N TYR A 201 12.96 -15.92 6.03
CA TYR A 201 13.26 -15.04 4.90
C TYR A 201 12.74 -15.66 3.61
N LEU A 202 11.72 -15.03 3.04
CA LEU A 202 11.09 -15.38 1.76
C LEU A 202 11.23 -14.26 0.72
N HIS A 203 12.08 -13.27 1.00
CA HIS A 203 12.24 -12.12 0.11
C HIS A 203 12.82 -12.50 -1.25
N ARG A 204 12.58 -11.66 -2.27
CA ARG A 204 13.03 -11.86 -3.67
C ARG A 204 12.49 -13.12 -4.36
N ASN A 205 11.48 -13.78 -3.82
CA ASN A 205 10.71 -14.78 -4.57
C ASN A 205 9.68 -14.07 -5.46
N MET A 206 10.14 -13.60 -6.62
CA MET A 206 9.40 -12.68 -7.49
C MET A 206 8.11 -13.25 -8.07
N ASP A 207 7.94 -14.58 -8.05
CA ASP A 207 6.76 -15.28 -8.58
C ASP A 207 5.91 -15.93 -7.48
N LEU A 208 6.21 -15.67 -6.20
CA LEU A 208 5.43 -16.18 -5.08
C LEU A 208 4.13 -15.38 -4.97
N GLU A 209 3.01 -16.04 -5.28
CA GLU A 209 1.68 -15.43 -5.32
C GLU A 209 0.79 -15.87 -4.15
N HIS A 210 0.92 -17.14 -3.73
CA HIS A 210 0.02 -17.75 -2.77
C HIS A 210 0.76 -18.36 -1.59
N ILE A 211 0.35 -17.96 -0.37
CA ILE A 211 0.71 -18.60 0.88
C ILE A 211 -0.60 -19.14 1.46
N ALA A 212 -0.68 -20.46 1.65
CA ALA A 212 -1.89 -21.09 2.13
C ALA A 212 -2.24 -20.65 3.57
N GLU A 213 -3.54 -20.63 3.88
CA GLU A 213 -4.07 -20.14 5.16
C GLU A 213 -3.52 -20.91 6.37
N TYR A 214 -3.22 -22.21 6.20
CA TYR A 214 -2.65 -23.05 7.25
C TYR A 214 -1.15 -23.31 7.07
N ALA A 215 -0.43 -22.50 6.28
CA ALA A 215 1.00 -22.70 6.05
C ALA A 215 1.84 -22.73 7.35
N PHE A 216 1.52 -21.84 8.30
CA PHE A 216 2.15 -21.75 9.63
C PHE A 216 1.37 -22.49 10.72
N TYR A 217 0.37 -23.30 10.36
CA TYR A 217 -0.35 -24.09 11.34
C TYR A 217 0.51 -25.24 11.88
N GLY A 218 0.48 -25.45 13.19
CA GLY A 218 1.27 -26.50 13.85
C GLY A 218 2.74 -26.14 14.07
N VAL A 219 3.14 -24.89 13.81
CA VAL A 219 4.41 -24.33 14.28
C VAL A 219 4.38 -24.29 15.82
N ILE A 220 5.42 -24.82 16.46
CA ILE A 220 5.49 -24.98 17.92
C ILE A 220 5.75 -23.60 18.56
N HIS A 221 6.69 -22.84 18.00
CA HIS A 221 7.03 -21.48 18.40
C HIS A 221 7.44 -20.64 17.17
N GLY A 222 7.03 -19.37 17.16
CA GLY A 222 7.31 -18.43 16.07
C GLY A 222 6.42 -18.58 14.83
N PRO A 223 6.77 -17.96 13.69
CA PRO A 223 7.97 -17.15 13.46
C PRO A 223 7.97 -15.83 14.23
N THR A 224 9.15 -15.34 14.63
CA THR A 224 9.34 -14.04 15.28
C THR A 224 9.60 -12.94 14.25
N HIS A 225 10.40 -13.25 13.21
CA HIS A 225 10.65 -12.36 12.07
C HIS A 225 10.22 -13.03 10.77
N LEU A 226 9.37 -12.35 10.00
CA LEU A 226 8.97 -12.76 8.65
C LEU A 226 9.32 -11.67 7.64
N ASP A 227 10.12 -12.01 6.63
CA ASP A 227 10.41 -11.13 5.49
C ASP A 227 9.87 -11.69 4.18
N LEU A 228 8.90 -10.99 3.62
CA LEU A 228 8.22 -11.26 2.35
C LEU A 228 8.53 -10.19 1.29
N SER A 229 9.55 -9.36 1.49
CA SER A 229 9.87 -8.25 0.60
C SER A 229 10.14 -8.71 -0.85
N GLU A 230 9.75 -7.92 -1.84
CA GLU A 230 9.96 -8.24 -3.27
C GLU A 230 9.30 -9.58 -3.68
N THR A 231 8.07 -9.82 -3.23
CA THR A 231 7.20 -10.94 -3.62
C THR A 231 5.87 -10.44 -4.22
N LYS A 232 5.10 -11.35 -4.82
CA LYS A 232 3.76 -11.07 -5.40
C LYS A 232 2.61 -11.62 -4.56
N VAL A 233 2.83 -11.82 -3.26
CA VAL A 233 1.83 -12.39 -2.35
C VAL A 233 0.60 -11.49 -2.27
N HIS A 234 -0.58 -12.07 -2.45
CA HIS A 234 -1.86 -11.33 -2.43
C HIS A 234 -2.44 -11.12 -1.04
N SER A 235 -2.23 -12.08 -0.13
CA SER A 235 -2.77 -12.09 1.22
C SER A 235 -1.83 -12.81 2.18
N LEU A 236 -1.82 -12.40 3.44
CA LEU A 236 -1.14 -13.11 4.52
C LEU A 236 -2.13 -14.04 5.24
N PRO A 237 -1.67 -15.20 5.76
CA PRO A 237 -2.50 -16.07 6.60
C PRO A 237 -3.04 -15.34 7.83
N SER A 238 -4.26 -15.67 8.26
CA SER A 238 -4.82 -15.14 9.52
C SER A 238 -4.47 -15.99 10.73
N ILE A 239 -4.01 -17.22 10.52
CA ILE A 239 -3.67 -18.21 11.55
C ILE A 239 -2.15 -18.44 11.57
N GLY A 240 -1.56 -18.59 12.76
CA GLY A 240 -0.13 -18.86 12.93
C GLY A 240 0.79 -17.64 12.88
N MET A 241 0.22 -16.43 12.91
CA MET A 241 0.95 -15.15 12.84
C MET A 241 1.08 -14.42 14.19
N SER A 242 0.55 -15.00 15.28
CA SER A 242 0.41 -14.32 16.58
C SER A 242 1.74 -13.95 17.24
N SER A 243 2.78 -14.77 17.01
CA SER A 243 4.13 -14.62 17.57
C SER A 243 5.03 -13.65 16.81
N ILE A 244 4.59 -13.12 15.67
CA ILE A 244 5.44 -12.26 14.84
C ILE A 244 5.68 -10.93 15.55
N GLU A 245 6.96 -10.60 15.73
CA GLU A 245 7.44 -9.33 16.28
C GLU A 245 7.88 -8.39 15.15
N ILE A 246 8.52 -8.92 14.10
CA ILE A 246 9.03 -8.15 12.96
C ILE A 246 8.42 -8.65 11.66
N LEU A 247 7.67 -7.79 10.97
CA LEU A 247 7.08 -8.08 9.66
C LEU A 247 7.66 -7.16 8.59
N GLN A 248 8.31 -7.73 7.58
CA GLN A 248 8.90 -7.01 6.45
C GLN A 248 8.19 -7.39 5.14
N VAL A 249 7.58 -6.39 4.50
CA VAL A 249 6.75 -6.54 3.31
C VAL A 249 6.99 -5.33 2.40
N ARG A 250 8.27 -5.12 2.02
CA ARG A 250 8.68 -4.00 1.16
C ARG A 250 8.57 -4.36 -0.31
N LYS A 251 8.10 -3.42 -1.14
CA LYS A 251 7.90 -3.60 -2.60
C LYS A 251 7.00 -4.80 -2.97
N THR A 252 6.03 -5.12 -2.13
CA THR A 252 5.04 -6.19 -2.31
C THR A 252 3.69 -5.59 -2.71
N TRP A 253 3.63 -5.06 -3.93
CA TRP A 253 2.49 -4.28 -4.41
C TRP A 253 1.19 -5.10 -4.57
N ALA A 254 1.30 -6.42 -4.62
CA ALA A 254 0.16 -7.34 -4.71
C ALA A 254 -0.60 -7.49 -3.38
N LEU A 255 0.05 -7.22 -2.24
CA LEU A 255 -0.55 -7.35 -0.92
C LEU A 255 -1.44 -6.12 -0.64
N LYS A 256 -2.73 -6.22 -0.96
CA LYS A 256 -3.67 -5.09 -0.82
C LYS A 256 -4.32 -5.02 0.56
N ALA A 257 -4.52 -6.16 1.21
CA ALA A 257 -5.18 -6.25 2.51
C ALA A 257 -4.32 -7.02 3.50
N LEU A 258 -4.39 -6.60 4.76
CA LEU A 258 -3.81 -7.34 5.87
C LEU A 258 -4.89 -8.21 6.53
N PRO A 259 -4.52 -9.34 7.15
CA PRO A 259 -5.42 -10.10 7.99
C PRO A 259 -5.89 -9.24 9.17
N PRO A 260 -6.96 -9.65 9.88
CA PRO A 260 -7.44 -8.93 11.04
C PRO A 260 -6.28 -8.69 12.02
N PHE A 261 -6.14 -7.46 12.52
CA PHE A 261 -4.97 -7.10 13.31
C PHE A 261 -4.86 -7.89 14.63
N SER A 262 -5.92 -8.57 15.06
CA SER A 262 -5.89 -9.57 16.14
C SER A 262 -4.92 -10.73 15.87
N ALA A 263 -4.58 -10.99 14.61
CA ALA A 263 -3.57 -11.97 14.21
C ALA A 263 -2.14 -11.52 14.57
N PHE A 264 -1.91 -10.23 14.83
CA PHE A 264 -0.59 -9.64 15.11
C PHE A 264 -0.48 -9.18 16.58
N LEU A 265 -0.61 -10.12 17.52
CA LEU A 265 -0.67 -9.80 18.94
C LEU A 265 0.65 -9.20 19.47
N HIS A 266 1.78 -9.77 19.05
CA HIS A 266 3.13 -9.44 19.54
C HIS A 266 3.94 -8.54 18.59
N LEU A 267 3.33 -7.97 17.57
CA LEU A 267 4.04 -7.17 16.56
C LEU A 267 4.65 -5.90 17.18
N GLN A 268 5.97 -5.74 16.99
CA GLN A 268 6.78 -4.61 17.46
C GLN A 268 7.25 -3.72 16.32
N SER A 269 7.53 -4.29 15.14
CA SER A 269 8.04 -3.54 13.98
C SER A 269 7.43 -4.04 12.68
N ALA A 270 7.03 -3.11 11.83
CA ALA A 270 6.38 -3.38 10.55
C ALA A 270 6.98 -2.50 9.44
N TYR A 271 7.54 -3.13 8.42
CA TYR A 271 8.07 -2.43 7.25
C TYR A 271 7.20 -2.76 6.05
N MET A 272 6.27 -1.88 5.73
CA MET A 272 5.21 -2.10 4.75
C MET A 272 5.54 -1.42 3.43
N THR A 273 4.81 -1.81 2.38
CA THR A 273 4.83 -1.12 1.08
C THR A 273 3.87 0.07 1.08
N PHE A 274 2.70 -0.07 1.71
CA PHE A 274 1.66 0.95 1.74
C PHE A 274 1.56 1.62 3.11
N ALA A 275 1.52 2.96 3.15
CA ALA A 275 1.36 3.71 4.41
C ALA A 275 0.00 3.45 5.10
N SER A 276 -1.04 3.09 4.32
CA SER A 276 -2.37 2.74 4.84
C SER A 276 -2.37 1.49 5.71
N HIS A 277 -1.46 0.52 5.46
CA HIS A 277 -1.26 -0.63 6.36
C HIS A 277 -0.76 -0.18 7.73
N CYS A 278 0.16 0.78 7.78
CA CYS A 278 0.63 1.36 9.04
C CYS A 278 -0.46 2.14 9.79
N CYS A 279 -1.38 2.79 9.07
CA CYS A 279 -2.54 3.43 9.68
C CYS A 279 -3.41 2.43 10.45
N GLY A 280 -3.71 1.28 9.84
CA GLY A 280 -4.48 0.22 10.49
C GLY A 280 -3.82 -0.34 11.74
N LEU A 281 -2.50 -0.62 11.66
CA LEU A 281 -1.72 -1.10 12.81
C LEU A 281 -1.65 -0.10 13.96
N LYS A 282 -1.59 1.21 13.67
CA LYS A 282 -1.64 2.26 14.69
C LYS A 282 -2.97 2.27 15.46
N MET A 283 -4.08 1.93 14.80
CA MET A 283 -5.40 1.86 15.43
C MET A 283 -5.55 0.65 16.37
N LEU A 284 -4.75 -0.42 16.22
CA LEU A 284 -4.72 -1.54 17.16
C LEU A 284 -4.36 -1.08 18.60
N LYS A 285 -3.49 -0.06 18.74
CA LYS A 285 -3.14 0.51 20.06
C LYS A 285 -4.33 1.18 20.75
N ARG A 286 -5.28 1.73 19.97
CA ARG A 286 -6.50 2.35 20.52
C ARG A 286 -7.44 1.29 21.06
N TRP A 287 -7.66 0.21 20.29
CA TRP A 287 -8.46 -0.94 20.71
C TRP A 287 -7.88 -1.67 21.93
N ARG A 288 -6.56 -1.96 21.95
CA ARG A 288 -5.89 -2.61 23.11
C ARG A 288 -6.04 -1.78 24.40
N ARG A 289 -6.02 -0.44 24.28
CA ARG A 289 -6.28 0.47 25.42
C ARG A 289 -7.74 0.43 25.87
N GLU A 290 -8.69 0.45 24.96
CA GLU A 290 -10.12 0.42 25.27
C GLU A 290 -10.55 -0.93 25.89
N GLU A 291 -9.96 -2.05 25.46
CA GLU A 291 -10.22 -3.39 26.03
C GLU A 291 -9.59 -3.57 27.42
N HIS A 292 -8.36 -3.09 27.64
CA HIS A 292 -7.77 -3.04 28.99
C HIS A 292 -8.56 -2.13 29.92
N PHE A 293 -9.02 -0.98 29.43
CA PHE A 293 -9.87 -0.06 30.19
C PHE A 293 -11.21 -0.70 30.57
N CYS A 294 -11.85 -1.44 29.66
CA CYS A 294 -13.10 -2.18 29.91
C CYS A 294 -12.92 -3.36 30.87
N ASN A 295 -11.79 -4.09 30.77
CA ASN A 295 -11.51 -5.20 31.69
C ASN A 295 -11.16 -4.70 33.10
N GLN A 296 -10.47 -3.57 33.21
CA GLN A 296 -10.11 -2.97 34.49
C GLN A 296 -11.30 -2.28 35.16
N THR A 297 -12.16 -1.60 34.39
CA THR A 297 -13.45 -1.09 34.91
C THR A 297 -14.41 -2.23 35.25
N ARG A 298 -14.48 -3.31 34.46
CA ARG A 298 -15.27 -4.50 34.80
C ARG A 298 -14.76 -5.18 36.07
N ALA A 299 -13.44 -5.29 36.24
CA ALA A 299 -12.81 -5.83 37.45
C ALA A 299 -13.08 -4.95 38.69
N ALA A 300 -12.96 -3.63 38.54
CA ALA A 300 -13.27 -2.65 39.60
C ALA A 300 -14.77 -2.65 39.96
N VAL A 301 -15.65 -2.76 38.97
CA VAL A 301 -17.11 -2.89 39.18
C VAL A 301 -17.44 -4.23 39.86
N THR A 302 -16.78 -5.34 39.50
CA THR A 302 -16.98 -6.61 40.22
C THR A 302 -16.47 -6.55 41.66
N GLN A 303 -15.36 -5.87 41.94
CA GLN A 303 -14.88 -5.67 43.31
C GLN A 303 -15.79 -4.73 44.12
N LEU A 304 -16.34 -3.69 43.49
CA LEU A 304 -17.34 -2.82 44.11
C LEU A 304 -18.64 -3.60 44.40
N GLN A 305 -19.11 -4.44 43.47
CA GLN A 305 -20.27 -5.31 43.66
C GLN A 305 -20.05 -6.28 44.84
N GLU A 306 -18.86 -6.89 44.96
CA GLU A 306 -18.50 -7.76 46.08
C GLU A 306 -18.48 -6.99 47.41
N SER A 307 -17.92 -5.77 47.44
CA SER A 307 -17.90 -4.94 48.65
C SER A 307 -19.30 -4.49 49.10
N PHE A 308 -20.22 -4.21 48.16
CA PHE A 308 -21.61 -3.87 48.46
C PHE A 308 -22.41 -5.09 48.97
N THR A 309 -22.11 -6.31 48.49
CA THR A 309 -22.74 -7.54 49.02
C THR A 309 -22.28 -7.87 50.44
N VAL A 310 -21.05 -7.52 50.82
CA VAL A 310 -20.54 -7.69 52.19
C VAL A 310 -21.14 -6.66 53.15
N LEU A 311 -21.34 -5.41 52.70
CA LEU A 311 -21.96 -4.37 53.52
C LEU A 311 -23.49 -4.58 53.70
N GLY A 312 -24.16 -5.16 52.69
CA GLY A 312 -25.60 -5.46 52.73
C GLY A 312 -25.98 -6.60 53.69
N ASN A 313 -25.03 -7.46 54.08
CA ASN A 313 -25.28 -8.58 55.00
C ASN A 313 -25.28 -8.17 56.49
N ASN A 314 -24.93 -6.92 56.82
CA ASN A 314 -24.86 -6.40 58.20
C ASN A 314 -25.94 -5.34 58.52
N LEU A 315 -26.98 -5.17 57.68
CA LEU A 315 -28.06 -4.21 57.93
C LEU A 315 -29.28 -4.88 58.60
N PRO A 316 -29.86 -4.30 59.68
CA PRO A 316 -31.02 -4.89 60.37
C PRO A 316 -32.25 -5.07 59.46
N ASN A 317 -32.97 -6.18 59.66
CA ASN A 317 -34.08 -6.66 58.83
C ASN A 317 -35.28 -5.71 58.62
N HIS A 318 -35.30 -4.52 59.22
CA HIS A 318 -36.39 -3.55 59.05
C HIS A 318 -36.26 -2.64 57.81
N LEU A 319 -35.13 -2.63 57.10
CA LEU A 319 -34.93 -1.86 55.86
C LEU A 319 -34.94 -2.72 54.59
N LYS A 320 -35.28 -4.01 54.70
CA LYS A 320 -35.13 -5.01 53.61
C LYS A 320 -36.30 -5.07 52.61
N ASN A 321 -37.36 -4.27 52.78
CA ASN A 321 -38.62 -4.47 52.06
C ASN A 321 -38.83 -3.63 50.78
N ASN A 322 -37.88 -2.80 50.36
CA ASN A 322 -38.05 -1.98 49.13
C ASN A 322 -37.12 -2.34 47.96
N PHE A 323 -36.43 -3.48 48.00
CA PHE A 323 -35.67 -4.00 46.85
C PHE A 323 -36.21 -5.37 46.43
N GLN A 324 -37.29 -5.36 45.65
CA GLN A 324 -37.67 -6.53 44.86
C GLN A 324 -36.89 -6.52 43.55
N THR A 325 -35.92 -7.42 43.48
CA THR A 325 -35.20 -7.82 42.26
C THR A 325 -36.09 -8.71 41.39
N PRO A 326 -36.15 -8.52 40.05
CA PRO A 326 -36.61 -9.57 39.17
C PRO A 326 -35.46 -10.57 38.98
N THR A 327 -35.70 -11.79 39.42
CA THR A 327 -34.86 -12.97 39.22
C THR A 327 -34.91 -13.43 37.76
N TYR A 328 -33.76 -13.67 37.13
CA TYR A 328 -33.69 -14.51 35.94
C TYR A 328 -32.70 -15.66 36.17
N HIS A 329 -33.25 -16.87 36.10
CA HIS A 329 -32.58 -18.14 36.32
C HIS A 329 -31.55 -18.43 35.21
N ARG A 330 -30.38 -18.88 35.64
CA ARG A 330 -29.30 -19.44 34.82
C ARG A 330 -29.51 -20.95 34.70
N ASN A 331 -29.70 -21.47 33.49
CA ASN A 331 -29.45 -22.88 33.14
C ASN A 331 -28.91 -22.96 31.69
N ASN A 332 -27.75 -23.62 31.56
CA ASN A 332 -26.90 -23.91 30.38
C ASN A 332 -27.57 -24.83 29.32
N PRO A 333 -26.92 -25.25 28.19
CA PRO A 333 -25.75 -24.73 27.43
C PRO A 333 -25.93 -24.76 25.87
N GLY A 334 -25.02 -24.11 25.11
CA GLY A 334 -24.64 -24.56 23.74
C GLY A 334 -24.88 -23.63 22.53
N ILE A 335 -23.80 -23.46 21.74
CA ILE A 335 -23.69 -23.48 20.26
C ILE A 335 -24.16 -22.25 19.43
N TRP A 336 -23.15 -21.61 18.81
CA TRP A 336 -23.03 -21.01 17.46
C TRP A 336 -24.19 -20.23 16.81
N GLY A 337 -23.87 -19.02 16.33
CA GLY A 337 -24.23 -18.63 14.95
C GLY A 337 -24.98 -17.30 14.74
N LEU A 338 -24.42 -16.49 13.82
CA LEU A 338 -25.09 -15.67 12.78
C LEU A 338 -25.85 -14.37 13.16
N ASP A 339 -25.19 -13.26 12.83
CA ASP A 339 -25.57 -12.18 11.88
C ASP A 339 -27.01 -11.60 11.81
N LYS A 340 -27.04 -10.27 11.61
CA LYS A 340 -28.04 -9.37 10.98
C LYS A 340 -29.24 -8.76 11.72
N LYS A 341 -29.15 -7.42 11.82
CA LYS A 341 -30.10 -6.34 11.42
C LYS A 341 -31.55 -6.31 11.98
N ALA A 342 -31.87 -5.17 12.63
CA ALA A 342 -32.92 -4.17 12.31
C ALA A 342 -33.35 -3.45 13.61
N LYS A 343 -33.13 -2.14 13.77
CA LYS A 343 -33.88 -0.96 13.30
C LYS A 343 -35.12 -0.57 14.14
N ASP A 344 -35.07 0.69 14.58
CA ASP A 344 -36.13 1.65 14.92
C ASP A 344 -36.82 1.67 16.31
N GLU A 345 -36.57 2.82 16.96
CA GLU A 345 -37.43 3.70 17.76
C GLU A 345 -37.95 3.28 19.15
N GLY A 346 -37.62 4.11 20.14
CA GLY A 346 -38.19 4.03 21.49
C GLY A 346 -37.41 4.80 22.55
N LEU A 347 -37.36 6.13 22.39
CA LEU A 347 -37.09 7.14 23.42
C LEU A 347 -37.50 6.69 24.84
N PHE A 348 -36.55 6.61 25.77
CA PHE A 348 -36.76 7.04 27.15
C PHE A 348 -35.44 7.51 27.76
N ASP A 349 -35.38 8.84 27.85
CA ASP A 349 -34.39 9.65 28.53
C ASP A 349 -34.55 9.49 30.05
N VAL A 350 -33.46 9.16 30.75
CA VAL A 350 -33.31 9.46 32.17
C VAL A 350 -31.90 10.00 32.35
N ASP A 351 -31.81 11.30 32.08
CA ASP A 351 -30.78 12.19 32.57
C ASP A 351 -30.65 12.06 34.10
N LEU A 352 -29.48 11.64 34.55
CA LEU A 352 -29.00 11.92 35.91
C LEU A 352 -27.66 12.64 35.77
N SER A 353 -27.79 13.94 35.60
CA SER A 353 -26.75 14.95 35.66
C SER A 353 -25.96 14.84 36.96
N SER A 354 -24.71 14.40 36.85
CA SER A 354 -23.63 14.73 37.79
C SER A 354 -22.51 15.39 36.99
N GLU A 355 -22.87 16.47 36.29
CA GLU A 355 -21.94 17.51 35.85
C GLU A 355 -21.47 18.29 37.09
N ALA A 356 -20.43 17.77 37.77
CA ALA A 356 -19.53 18.55 38.65
C ALA A 356 -18.32 17.72 39.15
N LEU A 357 -17.83 16.76 38.36
CA LEU A 357 -16.51 16.16 38.56
C LEU A 357 -15.85 15.79 37.23
N GLY A 358 -16.19 16.57 36.19
CA GLY A 358 -15.51 16.60 34.91
C GLY A 358 -14.83 17.95 34.81
N GLU A 359 -13.61 17.94 34.29
CA GLU A 359 -12.62 19.03 34.27
C GLU A 359 -11.71 19.03 35.50
N GLU A 360 -10.42 18.78 35.23
CA GLU A 360 -9.28 18.91 36.15
C GLU A 360 -8.94 17.71 37.06
N LEU A 361 -8.94 16.48 36.52
CA LEU A 361 -8.00 15.46 37.00
C LEU A 361 -7.04 15.07 35.88
N ASP A 362 -5.82 15.57 36.03
CA ASP A 362 -4.71 15.54 35.08
C ASP A 362 -4.56 14.23 34.31
N PHE A 363 -4.69 14.35 32.99
CA PHE A 363 -4.25 13.41 31.96
C PHE A 363 -2.70 13.25 31.90
N ALA A 364 -1.98 13.79 32.90
CA ALA A 364 -0.52 13.84 32.98
C ALA A 364 0.08 12.75 33.89
N LEU A 365 -0.72 11.97 34.63
CA LEU A 365 -0.23 10.93 35.55
C LEU A 365 -0.42 9.50 35.01
N CYS A 366 -0.22 9.30 33.70
CA CYS A 366 -0.25 7.98 33.05
C CYS A 366 0.91 7.78 32.05
N ASP A 367 1.90 8.66 32.03
CA ASP A 367 2.98 8.63 31.05
C ASP A 367 4.26 7.91 31.54
N ASP A 368 4.30 7.46 32.81
CA ASP A 368 5.55 7.06 33.47
C ASP A 368 5.67 5.58 33.88
N LEU A 369 5.01 4.65 33.18
CA LEU A 369 5.44 3.25 33.25
C LEU A 369 5.17 2.50 31.93
N HIS A 370 6.25 2.37 31.15
CA HIS A 370 6.38 1.76 29.81
C HIS A 370 6.20 2.76 28.66
N GLN A 371 7.34 3.32 28.26
CA GLN A 371 7.56 4.03 27.00
C GLN A 371 7.47 3.04 25.82
N ASP A 372 6.34 2.36 25.67
CA ASP A 372 6.08 1.45 24.56
C ASP A 372 5.35 2.24 23.46
N THR A 373 6.17 2.89 22.63
CA THR A 373 5.76 3.34 21.31
C THR A 373 5.11 2.15 20.61
N GLY A 374 3.87 2.29 20.12
CA GLY A 374 3.22 1.20 19.35
C GLY A 374 4.11 0.75 18.18
N PRO A 375 3.78 -0.37 17.50
CA PRO A 375 4.71 -0.99 16.58
C PRO A 375 5.30 0.02 15.60
N LEU A 376 6.63 0.06 15.53
CA LEU A 376 7.36 0.95 14.64
C LEU A 376 6.97 0.58 13.20
N CYS A 377 6.17 1.43 12.56
CA CYS A 377 5.67 1.16 11.21
C CYS A 377 6.18 2.19 10.20
N THR A 378 6.68 1.70 9.07
CA THR A 378 7.17 2.52 7.96
C THR A 378 6.59 2.01 6.64
N PRO A 379 6.30 2.88 5.65
CA PRO A 379 6.45 4.35 5.66
C PRO A 379 5.38 5.07 6.50
N LEU A 380 5.73 6.25 7.03
CA LEU A 380 4.79 7.07 7.78
C LEU A 380 3.73 7.68 6.83
N PRO A 381 2.49 7.91 7.31
CA PRO A 381 1.46 8.60 6.54
C PRO A 381 1.84 10.07 6.32
N ASP A 382 1.70 10.55 5.09
CA ASP A 382 1.96 11.94 4.69
C ASP A 382 0.66 12.76 4.64
N ALA A 383 0.77 14.10 4.59
CA ALA A 383 -0.37 15.02 4.54
C ALA A 383 -1.34 14.77 3.35
N LEU A 384 -0.85 14.15 2.26
CA LEU A 384 -1.63 13.76 1.08
C LEU A 384 -2.27 12.36 1.19
N ASN A 385 -1.86 11.54 2.15
CA ASN A 385 -2.46 10.25 2.50
C ASN A 385 -2.64 10.15 4.03
N PRO A 386 -3.59 10.91 4.61
CA PRO A 386 -3.90 10.79 6.02
C PRO A 386 -4.49 9.41 6.32
N CYS A 387 -4.33 8.95 7.57
CA CYS A 387 -4.98 7.74 8.08
C CYS A 387 -6.50 7.87 8.28
N GLU A 388 -7.04 9.07 8.03
CA GLU A 388 -8.46 9.42 8.14
C GLU A 388 -9.12 9.41 6.76
N ASP A 389 -10.45 9.46 6.74
CA ASP A 389 -11.25 9.53 5.51
C ASP A 389 -10.80 10.67 4.58
N VAL A 390 -11.00 10.49 3.27
CA VAL A 390 -10.64 11.43 2.19
C VAL A 390 -11.10 12.86 2.52
N MET A 391 -12.28 13.01 3.13
CA MET A 391 -12.77 14.25 3.71
C MET A 391 -12.93 14.09 5.24
N SER A 392 -11.89 14.41 6.01
CA SER A 392 -11.86 14.25 7.49
C SER A 392 -12.92 15.06 8.25
N GLN A 393 -13.40 16.21 7.72
CA GLN A 393 -14.38 17.08 8.39
C GLN A 393 -15.80 16.90 7.84
N GLY A 394 -16.79 16.72 8.73
CA GLY A 394 -18.21 16.56 8.35
C GLY A 394 -18.78 17.72 7.52
N PHE A 395 -18.39 18.97 7.82
CA PHE A 395 -18.81 20.13 7.02
C PHE A 395 -18.29 20.07 5.57
N LEU A 396 -17.03 19.65 5.37
CA LEU A 396 -16.42 19.56 4.05
C LEU A 396 -17.13 18.49 3.20
N ARG A 397 -17.58 17.38 3.80
CA ARG A 397 -18.39 16.35 3.11
C ARG A 397 -19.70 16.92 2.58
N VAL A 398 -20.45 17.62 3.43
CA VAL A 398 -21.72 18.26 3.02
C VAL A 398 -21.46 19.26 1.90
N LEU A 399 -20.40 20.07 2.04
CA LEU A 399 -20.03 21.06 1.04
C LEU A 399 -19.71 20.43 -0.33
N VAL A 400 -18.91 19.36 -0.38
CA VAL A 400 -18.54 18.70 -1.65
C VAL A 400 -19.78 18.17 -2.38
N TRP A 401 -20.74 17.57 -1.65
CA TRP A 401 -22.01 17.14 -2.24
C TRP A 401 -22.80 18.31 -2.82
N VAL A 402 -22.96 19.40 -2.05
CA VAL A 402 -23.71 20.58 -2.51
C VAL A 402 -23.04 21.22 -3.72
N VAL A 403 -21.73 21.44 -3.66
CA VAL A 403 -20.96 22.11 -4.72
C VAL A 403 -20.91 21.26 -6.00
N SER A 404 -20.73 19.94 -5.90
CA SER A 404 -20.70 19.07 -7.07
C SER A 404 -22.05 19.03 -7.80
N LEU A 405 -23.17 18.92 -7.08
CA LEU A 405 -24.51 18.95 -7.67
C LEU A 405 -24.86 20.31 -8.28
N LEU A 406 -24.49 21.41 -7.61
CA LEU A 406 -24.66 22.76 -8.15
C LEU A 406 -23.80 22.98 -9.40
N ALA A 407 -22.55 22.55 -9.39
CA ALA A 407 -21.66 22.66 -10.54
C ALA A 407 -22.22 21.89 -11.73
N ILE A 408 -22.64 20.63 -11.55
CA ILE A 408 -23.21 19.82 -12.64
C ILE A 408 -24.51 20.47 -13.16
N SER A 409 -25.45 20.82 -12.29
CA SER A 409 -26.75 21.37 -12.71
C SER A 409 -26.61 22.73 -13.41
N ALA A 410 -25.80 23.65 -12.89
CA ALA A 410 -25.59 24.97 -13.48
C ALA A 410 -24.89 24.90 -14.85
N ASN A 411 -23.83 24.09 -14.97
CA ASN A 411 -23.10 23.92 -16.22
C ASN A 411 -23.93 23.19 -17.29
N LEU A 412 -24.70 22.17 -16.90
CA LEU A 412 -25.63 21.48 -17.81
C LEU A 412 -26.75 22.41 -18.29
N LEU A 413 -27.30 23.25 -17.41
CA LEU A 413 -28.30 24.25 -17.79
C LEU A 413 -27.72 25.24 -18.82
N VAL A 414 -26.49 25.69 -18.64
CA VAL A 414 -25.83 26.59 -19.59
C VAL A 414 -25.64 25.90 -20.94
N LEU A 415 -25.15 24.67 -20.96
CA LEU A 415 -25.03 23.87 -22.18
C LEU A 415 -26.39 23.69 -22.87
N PHE A 416 -27.44 23.38 -22.11
CA PHE A 416 -28.79 23.23 -22.62
C PHE A 416 -29.31 24.54 -23.25
N ILE A 417 -29.15 25.69 -22.58
CA ILE A 417 -29.53 27.00 -23.10
C ILE A 417 -28.75 27.32 -24.39
N LEU A 418 -27.45 27.04 -24.43
CA LEU A 418 -26.61 27.30 -25.60
C LEU A 418 -26.98 26.42 -26.80
N LEU A 419 -27.36 25.16 -26.56
CA LEU A 419 -27.75 24.20 -27.61
C LEU A 419 -29.19 24.43 -28.12
N THR A 420 -30.09 24.92 -27.27
CA THR A 420 -31.50 25.17 -27.63
C THR A 420 -31.76 26.57 -28.19
N SER A 421 -30.84 27.51 -27.98
CA SER A 421 -30.97 28.88 -28.48
C SER A 421 -31.01 28.92 -30.01
N GLN A 422 -32.05 29.56 -30.56
CA GLN A 422 -32.20 29.81 -32.01
C GLN A 422 -31.29 30.94 -32.51
N GLN A 423 -30.47 31.55 -31.64
CA GLN A 423 -29.58 32.64 -32.01
C GLN A 423 -28.31 32.10 -32.69
N LYS A 424 -27.73 32.88 -33.61
CA LYS A 424 -26.48 32.50 -34.29
C LYS A 424 -25.35 32.27 -33.28
N LEU A 425 -24.62 31.18 -33.46
CA LEU A 425 -23.55 30.76 -32.55
C LEU A 425 -22.30 31.63 -32.73
N SER A 426 -22.09 32.56 -31.80
CA SER A 426 -20.91 33.44 -31.78
C SER A 426 -19.69 32.71 -31.20
N VAL A 427 -18.48 33.19 -31.54
CA VAL A 427 -17.22 32.60 -31.06
C VAL A 427 -17.16 32.58 -29.52
N THR A 428 -17.62 33.63 -28.85
CA THR A 428 -17.64 33.68 -27.39
C THR A 428 -18.61 32.66 -26.79
N ARG A 429 -19.79 32.48 -27.38
CA ARG A 429 -20.77 31.48 -26.91
C ARG A 429 -20.25 30.05 -27.12
N PHE A 430 -19.53 29.83 -28.22
CA PHE A 430 -18.84 28.56 -28.48
C PHE A 430 -17.80 28.25 -27.39
N LEU A 431 -16.93 29.22 -27.05
CA LEU A 431 -15.91 29.04 -26.01
C LEU A 431 -16.53 28.88 -24.61
N LEU A 432 -17.59 29.63 -24.29
CA LEU A 432 -18.33 29.47 -23.02
C LEU A 432 -19.00 28.10 -22.91
N GLY A 433 -19.45 27.50 -24.01
CA GLY A 433 -19.96 26.13 -24.02
C GLY A 433 -18.86 25.12 -23.66
N HIS A 434 -17.65 25.27 -24.20
CA HIS A 434 -16.53 24.41 -23.84
C HIS A 434 -16.07 24.59 -22.38
N LEU A 435 -16.09 25.82 -21.86
CA LEU A 435 -15.83 26.09 -20.44
C LEU A 435 -16.87 25.41 -19.54
N ALA A 436 -18.17 25.55 -19.86
CA ALA A 436 -19.23 24.87 -19.12
C ALA A 436 -19.11 23.35 -19.16
N PHE A 437 -18.67 22.78 -20.29
CA PHE A 437 -18.37 21.35 -20.38
C PHE A 437 -17.21 20.92 -19.47
N ALA A 438 -16.12 21.69 -19.44
CA ALA A 438 -14.96 21.40 -18.60
C ALA A 438 -15.32 21.47 -17.10
N ASP A 439 -16.01 22.53 -16.67
CA ASP A 439 -16.43 22.71 -15.28
C ASP A 439 -17.49 21.68 -14.86
N GLY A 440 -18.36 21.26 -15.77
CA GLY A 440 -19.27 20.14 -15.57
C GLY A 440 -18.54 18.80 -15.35
N CYS A 441 -17.46 18.55 -16.10
CA CYS A 441 -16.59 17.38 -15.91
C CYS A 441 -15.89 17.42 -14.55
N MET A 442 -15.42 18.59 -14.10
CA MET A 442 -14.86 18.76 -12.76
C MET A 442 -15.93 18.46 -11.68
N GLY A 443 -17.17 18.92 -11.87
CA GLY A 443 -18.30 18.58 -10.99
C GLY A 443 -18.57 17.07 -10.90
N MET A 444 -18.53 16.35 -12.02
CA MET A 444 -18.65 14.87 -12.03
C MET A 444 -17.52 14.19 -11.29
N TYR A 445 -16.28 14.68 -11.42
CA TYR A 445 -15.15 14.18 -10.64
C TYR A 445 -15.37 14.37 -9.13
N LEU A 446 -15.80 15.56 -8.69
CA LEU A 446 -16.07 15.83 -7.28
C LEU A 446 -17.20 14.93 -6.73
N LEU A 447 -18.25 14.69 -7.52
CA LEU A 447 -19.33 13.78 -7.16
C LEU A 447 -18.83 12.34 -6.99
N LEU A 448 -17.92 11.89 -7.85
CA LEU A 448 -17.32 10.57 -7.76
C LEU A 448 -16.49 10.41 -6.48
N ILE A 449 -15.68 11.41 -6.12
CA ILE A 449 -14.95 11.41 -4.84
C ILE A 449 -15.90 11.40 -3.64
N ALA A 450 -16.97 12.20 -3.68
CA ALA A 450 -17.98 12.24 -2.62
C ALA A 450 -18.70 10.90 -2.43
N THR A 451 -18.95 10.20 -3.54
CA THR A 451 -19.58 8.87 -3.55
C THR A 451 -18.66 7.83 -2.91
N VAL A 452 -17.37 7.83 -3.25
CA VAL A 452 -16.38 6.92 -2.65
C VAL A 452 -16.23 7.19 -1.16
N ASP A 453 -16.10 8.45 -0.75
CA ASP A 453 -16.01 8.85 0.66
C ASP A 453 -17.23 8.35 1.47
N TYR A 454 -18.45 8.44 0.90
CA TYR A 454 -19.66 7.89 1.50
C TYR A 454 -19.62 6.37 1.66
N TYR A 455 -19.17 5.63 0.63
CA TYR A 455 -19.09 4.16 0.69
C TYR A 455 -18.00 3.66 1.65
N THR A 456 -16.88 4.37 1.76
CA THR A 456 -15.74 3.97 2.58
C THR A 456 -15.79 4.52 4.01
N HIS A 457 -16.91 5.13 4.40
CA HIS A 457 -17.06 5.83 5.68
C HIS A 457 -16.53 5.00 6.87
N SER A 458 -15.68 5.62 7.70
CA SER A 458 -15.02 5.05 8.90
C SER A 458 -14.11 3.83 8.68
N ASN A 459 -14.06 3.29 7.46
CA ASN A 459 -13.26 2.11 7.10
C ASN A 459 -12.36 2.38 5.89
N TYR A 460 -12.04 3.64 5.60
CA TYR A 460 -11.24 4.01 4.42
C TYR A 460 -9.90 3.28 4.39
N TYR A 461 -9.22 3.09 5.53
CA TYR A 461 -7.94 2.38 5.58
C TYR A 461 -7.97 0.96 4.99
N HIS A 462 -9.11 0.25 5.07
CA HIS A 462 -9.27 -1.10 4.52
C HIS A 462 -9.49 -1.08 3.00
N TYR A 463 -10.17 -0.06 2.48
CA TYR A 463 -10.52 0.06 1.06
C TYR A 463 -9.58 0.99 0.26
N ALA A 464 -8.73 1.77 0.93
CA ALA A 464 -7.88 2.80 0.33
C ALA A 464 -7.00 2.23 -0.79
N ILE A 465 -6.34 1.10 -0.55
CA ILE A 465 -5.45 0.48 -1.55
C ILE A 465 -6.26 -0.03 -2.74
N SER A 466 -7.45 -0.60 -2.49
CA SER A 466 -8.33 -1.06 -3.57
C SER A 466 -8.87 0.11 -4.40
N TRP A 467 -9.16 1.25 -3.77
CA TRP A 467 -9.57 2.47 -4.45
C TRP A 467 -8.43 3.04 -5.30
N GLN A 468 -7.28 3.30 -4.68
CA GLN A 468 -6.10 3.89 -5.31
C GLN A 468 -5.56 3.04 -6.46
N THR A 469 -5.49 1.72 -6.30
CA THR A 469 -5.03 0.81 -7.36
C THR A 469 -6.11 0.44 -8.38
N GLY A 470 -7.37 0.80 -8.12
CA GLY A 470 -8.51 0.48 -8.97
C GLY A 470 -8.62 1.38 -10.21
N SER A 471 -9.40 0.93 -11.20
CA SER A 471 -9.71 1.71 -12.41
C SER A 471 -10.54 2.97 -12.10
N GLY A 472 -11.30 2.97 -11.00
CA GLY A 472 -12.08 4.13 -10.57
C GLY A 472 -11.21 5.36 -10.30
N CYS A 473 -10.09 5.17 -9.60
CA CYS A 473 -9.15 6.26 -9.32
C CYS A 473 -8.43 6.74 -10.59
N GLN A 474 -8.08 5.83 -11.51
CA GLN A 474 -7.52 6.21 -12.81
C GLN A 474 -8.50 7.07 -13.63
N MET A 475 -9.78 6.67 -13.71
CA MET A 475 -10.80 7.45 -14.41
C MET A 475 -11.01 8.81 -13.74
N ALA A 476 -11.02 8.87 -12.41
CA ALA A 476 -11.12 10.10 -11.65
C ALA A 476 -9.95 11.06 -11.94
N GLY A 477 -8.72 10.54 -11.96
CA GLY A 477 -7.51 11.33 -12.25
C GLY A 477 -7.44 11.85 -13.68
N ILE A 478 -7.86 11.05 -14.67
CA ILE A 478 -7.98 11.50 -16.06
C ILE A 478 -9.03 12.61 -16.15
N LEU A 479 -10.20 12.39 -15.54
CA LEU A 479 -11.31 13.34 -15.60
C LEU A 479 -10.95 14.67 -14.92
N SER A 480 -10.33 14.64 -13.75
CA SER A 480 -9.94 15.85 -13.01
C SER A 480 -8.89 16.66 -13.77
N LEU A 481 -7.81 16.01 -14.24
CA LEU A 481 -6.74 16.71 -14.95
C LEU A 481 -7.19 17.21 -16.32
N PHE A 482 -7.95 16.41 -17.06
CA PHE A 482 -8.53 16.86 -18.33
C PHE A 482 -9.44 18.07 -18.14
N ALA A 483 -10.32 18.03 -17.13
CA ALA A 483 -11.25 19.12 -16.83
C ALA A 483 -10.51 20.41 -16.41
N SER A 484 -9.52 20.33 -15.51
CA SER A 484 -8.77 21.49 -15.07
C SER A 484 -7.97 22.13 -16.19
N GLU A 485 -7.23 21.33 -16.97
CA GLU A 485 -6.40 21.83 -18.07
C GLU A 485 -7.26 22.42 -19.20
N LEU A 486 -8.41 21.78 -19.52
CA LEU A 486 -9.33 22.31 -20.52
C LEU A 486 -10.00 23.62 -20.05
N SER A 487 -10.32 23.75 -18.76
CA SER A 487 -10.87 24.99 -18.19
C SER A 487 -9.86 26.14 -18.27
N VAL A 488 -8.60 25.91 -17.86
CA VAL A 488 -7.52 26.92 -17.99
C VAL A 488 -7.26 27.28 -19.46
N TYR A 489 -7.18 26.28 -20.35
CA TYR A 489 -6.99 26.51 -21.78
C TYR A 489 -8.14 27.34 -22.39
N THR A 490 -9.40 26.98 -22.11
CA THR A 490 -10.57 27.71 -22.62
C THR A 490 -10.61 29.14 -22.08
N LEU A 491 -10.24 29.37 -20.81
CA LEU A 491 -10.13 30.70 -20.22
C LEU A 491 -9.08 31.56 -20.93
N THR A 492 -7.91 30.99 -21.24
CA THR A 492 -6.88 31.70 -22.02
C THR A 492 -7.37 32.05 -23.43
N ALA A 493 -8.09 31.14 -24.08
CA ALA A 493 -8.67 31.36 -25.40
C ALA A 493 -9.74 32.45 -25.39
N ILE A 494 -10.62 32.49 -24.37
CA ILE A 494 -11.60 33.57 -24.17
C ILE A 494 -10.87 34.90 -24.01
N SER A 495 -9.83 34.94 -23.19
CA SER A 495 -9.04 36.14 -22.91
C SER A 495 -8.37 36.69 -24.18
N PHE A 496 -7.73 35.81 -24.95
CA PHE A 496 -7.12 36.16 -26.23
C PHE A 496 -8.17 36.61 -27.26
N GLN A 497 -9.31 35.91 -27.35
CA GLN A 497 -10.40 36.26 -28.25
C GLN A 497 -10.94 37.67 -27.93
N ARG A 498 -11.11 37.99 -26.64
CA ARG A 498 -11.57 39.32 -26.20
C ARG A 498 -10.54 40.40 -26.51
N TRP A 499 -9.27 40.16 -26.19
CA TRP A 499 -8.18 41.09 -26.51
C TRP A 499 -8.11 41.37 -28.01
N HIS A 500 -8.12 40.33 -28.84
CA HIS A 500 -8.05 40.45 -30.29
C HIS A 500 -9.27 41.18 -30.87
N ALA A 501 -10.48 40.90 -30.35
CA ALA A 501 -11.70 41.57 -30.81
C ALA A 501 -11.72 43.07 -30.48
N ILE A 502 -11.26 43.46 -29.29
CA ILE A 502 -11.19 44.87 -28.87
C ILE A 502 -10.09 45.60 -29.64
N PHE A 503 -8.90 45.00 -29.75
CA PHE A 503 -7.76 45.60 -30.46
C PHE A 503 -8.05 45.80 -31.95
N ASN A 504 -8.66 44.82 -32.61
CA ASN A 504 -8.97 44.87 -34.04
C ASN A 504 -10.37 45.40 -34.35
N ALA A 505 -11.08 45.99 -33.38
CA ALA A 505 -12.43 46.55 -33.58
C ALA A 505 -12.47 47.62 -34.70
N MET A 506 -11.33 48.26 -35.01
CA MET A 506 -11.17 49.27 -36.06
C MET A 506 -10.96 48.70 -37.48
N ARG A 507 -10.86 47.38 -37.67
CA ARG A 507 -10.76 46.71 -38.99
C ARG A 507 -11.65 45.45 -39.08
N PRO A 508 -12.90 45.58 -39.57
CA PRO A 508 -13.87 44.47 -39.61
C PRO A 508 -13.42 43.23 -40.41
N ASP A 509 -12.48 43.36 -41.36
CA ASP A 509 -11.99 42.24 -42.18
C ASP A 509 -11.10 41.22 -41.44
N ARG A 510 -10.63 41.53 -40.21
CA ARG A 510 -9.71 40.67 -39.45
C ARG A 510 -10.34 39.93 -38.26
N GLN A 511 -11.67 39.91 -38.11
CA GLN A 511 -12.30 39.25 -36.97
C GLN A 511 -12.07 37.72 -36.94
N MET A 512 -11.84 37.16 -35.74
CA MET A 512 -11.74 35.71 -35.55
C MET A 512 -13.05 35.04 -35.93
N ARG A 513 -13.03 34.26 -37.01
CA ARG A 513 -14.16 33.42 -37.44
C ARG A 513 -14.28 32.17 -36.58
N LEU A 514 -15.49 31.61 -36.48
CA LEU A 514 -15.78 30.38 -35.74
C LEU A 514 -14.88 29.19 -36.17
N ARG A 515 -14.51 29.10 -37.44
CA ARG A 515 -13.59 28.06 -37.94
C ARG A 515 -12.22 28.10 -37.25
N HIS A 516 -11.64 29.29 -37.05
CA HIS A 516 -10.36 29.43 -36.38
C HIS A 516 -10.46 29.07 -34.90
N ALA A 517 -11.56 29.45 -34.23
CA ALA A 517 -11.82 29.09 -32.85
C ALA A 517 -12.04 27.57 -32.67
N ALA A 518 -12.73 26.92 -33.61
CA ALA A 518 -12.92 25.47 -33.59
C ALA A 518 -11.59 24.72 -33.75
N VAL A 519 -10.72 25.16 -34.66
CA VAL A 519 -9.38 24.57 -34.82
C VAL A 519 -8.53 24.78 -33.56
N LEU A 520 -8.56 25.99 -32.97
CA LEU A 520 -7.86 26.28 -31.71
C LEU A 520 -8.35 25.37 -30.58
N MET A 521 -9.66 25.21 -30.43
CA MET A 521 -10.24 24.31 -29.43
C MET A 521 -9.89 22.85 -29.68
N LEU A 522 -9.87 22.38 -30.92
CA LEU A 522 -9.46 21.01 -31.24
C LEU A 522 -8.02 20.73 -30.78
N ILE A 523 -7.10 21.68 -31.00
CA ILE A 523 -5.71 21.58 -30.53
C ILE A 523 -5.67 21.52 -29.00
N GLY A 524 -6.43 22.39 -28.32
CA GLY A 524 -6.55 22.37 -26.86
C GLY A 524 -7.06 21.02 -26.32
N TRP A 525 -8.11 20.47 -26.91
CA TRP A 525 -8.65 19.15 -26.54
C TRP A 525 -7.61 18.03 -26.68
N LEU A 526 -6.88 18.02 -27.79
CA LEU A 526 -5.82 17.03 -28.00
C LEU A 526 -4.70 17.20 -26.97
N LEU A 527 -4.26 18.43 -26.69
CA LEU A 527 -3.24 18.72 -25.70
C LEU A 527 -3.67 18.29 -24.29
N CYS A 528 -4.82 18.75 -23.81
CA CYS A 528 -5.34 18.39 -22.48
C CYS A 528 -5.59 16.89 -22.36
N GLY A 529 -6.11 16.25 -23.41
CA GLY A 529 -6.29 14.80 -23.45
C GLY A 529 -4.97 14.03 -23.37
N THR A 530 -3.93 14.49 -24.08
CA THR A 530 -2.59 13.87 -23.97
C THR A 530 -2.01 14.01 -22.57
N VAL A 531 -2.05 15.22 -21.97
CA VAL A 531 -1.57 15.45 -20.61
C VAL A 531 -2.32 14.56 -19.61
N ALA A 532 -3.64 14.47 -19.70
CA ALA A 532 -4.45 13.60 -18.85
C ALA A 532 -4.18 12.09 -19.01
N PHE A 533 -3.69 11.64 -20.18
CA PHE A 533 -3.47 10.21 -20.42
C PHE A 533 -2.04 9.76 -20.08
N LEU A 534 -1.05 10.66 -20.05
CA LEU A 534 0.35 10.32 -19.79
C LEU A 534 0.60 9.58 -18.46
N PRO A 535 -0.08 9.90 -17.33
CA PRO A 535 0.09 9.12 -16.10
C PRO A 535 -0.44 7.67 -16.21
N VAL A 536 -1.37 7.38 -17.13
CA VAL A 536 -1.80 5.99 -17.38
C VAL A 536 -0.74 5.20 -18.15
N LEU A 537 0.04 5.88 -18.99
CA LEU A 537 1.15 5.30 -19.74
C LEU A 537 2.43 5.07 -18.90
N GLY A 538 2.41 5.40 -17.61
CA GLY A 538 3.52 5.17 -16.68
C GLY A 538 4.54 6.30 -16.60
N VAL A 539 4.25 7.49 -17.14
CA VAL A 539 5.09 8.69 -16.95
C VAL A 539 4.98 9.22 -15.51
N ASN A 540 3.80 9.07 -14.91
CA ASN A 540 3.46 9.38 -13.52
C ASN A 540 2.38 8.37 -13.08
N THR A 541 1.81 8.47 -11.88
CA THR A 541 0.73 7.61 -11.42
C THR A 541 -0.34 8.39 -10.65
N TYR A 542 -1.61 8.04 -10.89
CA TYR A 542 -2.75 8.56 -10.13
C TYR A 542 -2.96 7.84 -8.79
N GLN A 543 -2.21 6.77 -8.52
CA GLN A 543 -2.48 5.86 -7.39
C GLN A 543 -1.85 6.35 -6.07
N ARG A 544 -1.03 7.39 -6.11
CA ARG A 544 -0.28 7.86 -4.93
C ARG A 544 -1.15 8.58 -3.92
N VAL A 545 -2.11 9.38 -4.36
CA VAL A 545 -2.92 10.25 -3.50
C VAL A 545 -4.39 9.78 -3.52
N SER A 546 -5.09 9.83 -2.39
CA SER A 546 -6.49 9.41 -2.25
C SER A 546 -7.48 10.11 -3.21
N ILE A 547 -7.22 11.38 -3.53
CA ILE A 547 -7.99 12.19 -4.50
C ILE A 547 -7.54 11.99 -5.96
N CYS A 548 -6.68 11.00 -6.22
CA CYS A 548 -6.30 10.56 -7.56
C CYS A 548 -5.61 11.64 -8.42
N LEU A 549 -4.78 12.48 -7.80
CA LEU A 549 -3.93 13.45 -8.50
C LEU A 549 -2.54 12.87 -8.82
N PRO A 550 -1.92 13.25 -9.94
CA PRO A 550 -0.64 12.70 -10.38
C PRO A 550 0.52 13.40 -9.64
N MET A 551 0.73 13.03 -8.38
CA MET A 551 1.69 13.67 -7.48
C MET A 551 2.86 12.73 -7.09
N ASP A 552 3.21 11.75 -7.94
CA ASP A 552 4.39 10.92 -7.68
C ASP A 552 5.68 11.72 -7.92
N SER A 553 6.55 11.78 -6.92
CA SER A 553 7.82 12.51 -6.96
C SER A 553 9.04 11.61 -6.79
N GLU A 554 8.88 10.28 -6.81
CA GLU A 554 9.99 9.34 -6.61
C GLU A 554 10.94 9.27 -7.83
N THR A 555 10.43 9.52 -9.04
CA THR A 555 11.22 9.43 -10.28
C THR A 555 11.44 10.80 -10.92
N VAL A 556 12.61 11.00 -11.53
CA VAL A 556 12.96 12.24 -12.26
C VAL A 556 11.96 12.54 -13.38
N VAL A 557 11.45 11.50 -14.05
CA VAL A 557 10.46 11.63 -15.12
C VAL A 557 9.13 12.16 -14.58
N ALA A 558 8.65 11.61 -13.46
CA ALA A 558 7.41 12.04 -12.83
C ALA A 558 7.52 13.49 -12.29
N GLN A 559 8.66 13.86 -11.70
CA GLN A 559 8.94 15.24 -11.28
C GLN A 559 8.91 16.21 -12.46
N PHE A 560 9.59 15.88 -13.56
CA PHE A 560 9.60 16.72 -14.77
C PHE A 560 8.19 16.91 -15.34
N TYR A 561 7.37 15.87 -15.34
CA TYR A 561 5.97 15.94 -15.76
C TYR A 561 5.15 16.91 -14.89
N ILE A 562 5.21 16.78 -13.56
CA ILE A 562 4.46 17.64 -12.62
C ILE A 562 4.88 19.11 -12.83
N VAL A 563 6.18 19.37 -12.87
CA VAL A 563 6.73 20.72 -13.07
C VAL A 563 6.29 21.30 -14.41
N SER A 564 6.29 20.50 -15.47
CA SER A 564 5.87 20.94 -16.81
C SER A 564 4.40 21.40 -16.81
N VAL A 565 3.50 20.62 -16.20
CA VAL A 565 2.07 20.97 -16.09
C VAL A 565 1.89 22.24 -15.25
N LEU A 566 2.56 22.35 -14.10
CA LEU A 566 2.49 23.53 -13.25
C LEU A 566 3.02 24.80 -13.96
N ILE A 567 4.12 24.70 -14.70
CA ILE A 567 4.67 25.82 -15.48
C ILE A 567 3.71 26.24 -16.59
N LEU A 568 3.09 25.29 -17.30
CA LEU A 568 2.10 25.62 -18.33
C LEU A 568 0.91 26.40 -17.74
N ASN A 569 0.43 26.02 -16.56
CA ASN A 569 -0.64 26.74 -15.85
C ASN A 569 -0.21 28.15 -15.42
N ILE A 570 1.02 28.32 -14.93
CA ILE A 570 1.57 29.65 -14.61
C ILE A 570 1.71 30.50 -15.87
N MET A 571 2.21 29.95 -16.97
CA MET A 571 2.33 30.64 -18.25
C MET A 571 0.96 31.07 -18.80
N ALA A 572 -0.05 30.20 -18.72
CA ALA A 572 -1.43 30.53 -19.06
C ALA A 572 -1.94 31.72 -18.24
N PHE A 573 -1.70 31.74 -16.93
CA PHE A 573 -2.08 32.85 -16.06
C PHE A 573 -1.38 34.17 -16.43
N ILE A 574 -0.09 34.14 -16.75
CA ILE A 574 0.65 35.32 -17.21
C ILE A 574 0.06 35.86 -18.52
N VAL A 575 -0.22 34.98 -19.49
CA VAL A 575 -0.82 35.37 -20.78
C VAL A 575 -2.17 36.06 -20.57
N VAL A 576 -3.05 35.48 -19.73
CA VAL A 576 -4.34 36.09 -19.39
C VAL A 576 -4.13 37.46 -18.76
N SER A 577 -3.25 37.56 -17.77
CA SER A 577 -2.96 38.81 -17.06
C SER A 577 -2.48 39.92 -18.01
N LEU A 578 -1.54 39.61 -18.91
CA LEU A 578 -1.02 40.55 -19.91
C LEU A 578 -2.10 40.99 -20.90
N CYS A 579 -2.94 40.07 -21.39
CA CYS A 579 -4.04 40.40 -22.29
C CYS A 579 -4.99 41.43 -21.66
N TYR A 580 -5.36 41.24 -20.39
CA TYR A 580 -6.29 42.12 -19.70
C TYR A 580 -5.66 43.42 -19.22
N LEU A 581 -4.39 43.43 -18.83
CA LEU A 581 -3.66 44.67 -18.56
C LEU A 581 -3.65 45.55 -19.80
N HIS A 582 -3.39 44.96 -20.98
CA HIS A 582 -3.44 45.68 -22.25
C HIS A 582 -4.84 46.21 -22.58
N ILE A 583 -5.90 45.40 -22.38
CA ILE A 583 -7.29 45.86 -22.53
C ILE A 583 -7.57 47.04 -21.60
N TYR A 584 -7.17 46.94 -20.33
CA TYR A 584 -7.37 48.00 -19.34
C TYR A 584 -6.69 49.31 -19.75
N CYS A 585 -5.42 49.24 -20.17
CA CYS A 585 -4.68 50.41 -20.68
C CYS A 585 -5.35 51.02 -21.92
N MET A 586 -5.89 50.20 -22.83
CA MET A 586 -6.61 50.70 -24.01
C MET A 586 -7.93 51.40 -23.64
N VAL A 587 -8.71 50.84 -22.70
CA VAL A 587 -10.00 51.40 -22.29
C VAL A 587 -9.84 52.70 -21.50
N HIS A 588 -8.76 52.84 -20.73
CA HIS A 588 -8.48 54.04 -19.92
C HIS A 588 -7.69 55.12 -20.67
N ASN A 589 -7.32 54.90 -21.94
CA ASN A 589 -6.60 55.90 -22.72
C ASN A 589 -7.53 57.10 -23.06
N PRO A 590 -7.23 58.33 -22.61
CA PRO A 590 -8.12 59.49 -22.74
C PRO A 590 -8.36 59.98 -24.18
N GLN A 591 -7.62 59.46 -25.17
CA GLN A 591 -7.84 59.75 -26.59
C GLN A 591 -8.88 58.83 -27.26
N HIS A 592 -9.46 57.86 -26.53
CA HIS A 592 -10.55 57.02 -27.01
C HIS A 592 -11.82 57.34 -26.24
N ASP A 593 -12.91 57.69 -26.93
CA ASP A 593 -14.26 57.72 -26.37
C ASP A 593 -14.69 56.28 -26.09
N SER A 594 -14.25 55.72 -24.95
CA SER A 594 -14.64 54.38 -24.55
C SER A 594 -16.10 54.37 -24.08
N SER A 595 -16.92 53.50 -24.66
CA SER A 595 -18.33 53.42 -24.27
C SER A 595 -18.43 52.93 -22.82
N ARG A 596 -19.41 53.45 -22.05
CA ARG A 596 -19.75 52.95 -20.69
C ARG A 596 -19.98 51.42 -20.68
N CYS A 597 -20.35 50.84 -21.82
CA CYS A 597 -20.57 49.41 -21.99
C CYS A 597 -19.24 48.63 -21.91
N ASP A 598 -18.18 49.13 -22.56
CA ASP A 598 -16.86 48.49 -22.62
C ASP A 598 -16.16 48.48 -21.26
N THR A 599 -16.27 49.56 -20.48
CA THR A 599 -15.74 49.64 -19.10
C THR A 599 -16.47 48.67 -18.18
N SER A 600 -17.80 48.56 -18.31
CA SER A 600 -18.60 47.63 -17.51
C SER A 600 -18.29 46.17 -17.84
N MET A 601 -18.00 45.88 -19.11
CA MET A 601 -17.65 44.55 -19.59
C MET A 601 -16.24 44.14 -19.15
N ALA A 602 -15.26 45.06 -19.24
CA ALA A 602 -13.90 44.84 -18.76
C ALA A 602 -13.85 44.57 -17.25
N LYS A 603 -14.64 45.30 -16.44
CA LYS A 603 -14.73 45.06 -14.99
C LYS A 603 -15.28 43.66 -14.67
N ARG A 604 -16.30 43.19 -15.39
CA ARG A 604 -16.89 41.85 -15.20
C ARG A 604 -15.90 40.74 -15.52
N MET A 605 -15.09 40.92 -16.56
CA MET A 605 -14.03 39.96 -16.93
C MET A 605 -12.85 39.99 -15.94
N ALA A 606 -12.48 41.16 -15.40
CA ALA A 606 -11.43 41.28 -14.39
C ALA A 606 -11.75 40.49 -13.11
N VAL A 607 -13.01 40.51 -12.65
CA VAL A 607 -13.46 39.73 -11.49
C VAL A 607 -13.35 38.22 -11.76
N LEU A 608 -13.58 37.77 -12.99
CA LEU A 608 -13.52 36.35 -13.37
C LEU A 608 -12.07 35.82 -13.40
N ILE A 609 -11.10 36.67 -13.75
CA ILE A 609 -9.67 36.30 -13.70
C ILE A 609 -9.17 36.30 -12.26
N PHE A 610 -9.56 37.31 -11.47
CA PHE A 610 -9.10 37.44 -10.09
C PHE A 610 -9.60 36.27 -9.22
N THR A 611 -10.84 35.84 -9.43
CA THR A 611 -11.40 34.64 -8.77
C THR A 611 -10.65 33.38 -9.16
N ASN A 612 -10.45 33.12 -10.46
CA ASN A 612 -9.66 31.99 -10.94
C ASN A 612 -8.20 32.01 -10.42
N PHE A 613 -7.57 33.19 -10.32
CA PHE A 613 -6.24 33.33 -9.73
C PHE A 613 -6.21 32.96 -8.26
N LEU A 614 -7.15 33.49 -7.46
CA LEU A 614 -7.21 33.20 -6.03
C LEU A 614 -7.43 31.72 -5.74
N CYS A 615 -8.18 31.02 -6.60
CA CYS A 615 -8.42 29.59 -6.48
C CYS A 615 -7.24 28.73 -6.95
N LEU A 616 -6.54 29.13 -8.03
CA LEU A 616 -5.46 28.34 -8.64
C LEU A 616 -4.07 28.62 -8.03
N ALA A 617 -3.80 29.84 -7.56
CA ALA A 617 -2.48 30.24 -7.08
C ALA A 617 -1.97 29.43 -5.87
N PRO A 618 -2.79 29.14 -4.84
CA PRO A 618 -2.36 28.29 -3.73
C PRO A 618 -1.97 26.89 -4.20
N ILE A 619 -2.76 26.28 -5.09
CA ILE A 619 -2.53 24.93 -5.62
C ILE A 619 -1.19 24.87 -6.36
N CYS A 620 -0.92 25.85 -7.23
CA CYS A 620 0.34 25.93 -7.96
C CYS A 620 1.54 26.16 -7.03
N PHE A 621 1.40 27.01 -6.02
CA PHE A 621 2.46 27.30 -5.05
C PHE A 621 2.84 26.05 -4.24
N TYR A 622 1.86 25.37 -3.67
CA TYR A 622 2.13 24.18 -2.87
C TYR A 622 2.56 22.97 -3.73
N GLY A 623 2.03 22.85 -4.95
CA GLY A 623 2.50 21.86 -5.92
C GLY A 623 4.00 22.01 -6.22
N LEU A 624 4.49 23.25 -6.42
CA LEU A 624 5.91 23.51 -6.63
C LEU A 624 6.75 23.19 -5.38
N VAL A 625 6.30 23.62 -4.21
CA VAL A 625 7.01 23.38 -2.94
C VAL A 625 7.13 21.87 -2.63
N ALA A 626 6.08 21.09 -2.92
CA ALA A 626 6.09 19.64 -2.78
C ALA A 626 7.14 18.96 -3.68
N VAL A 627 7.36 19.46 -4.90
CA VAL A 627 8.36 18.91 -5.83
C VAL A 627 9.79 19.18 -5.36
N PHE A 628 10.05 20.33 -4.72
CA PHE A 628 11.39 20.64 -4.20
C PHE A 628 11.73 19.95 -2.87
N HIS A 629 10.97 18.92 -2.48
CA HIS A 629 11.17 18.13 -1.26
C HIS A 629 11.27 18.95 0.04
N GLN A 630 10.65 20.12 0.09
CA GLN A 630 10.49 20.90 1.32
C GLN A 630 9.02 20.86 1.74
N PRO A 631 8.60 19.91 2.59
CA PRO A 631 7.20 19.80 3.01
C PRO A 631 6.86 20.93 3.99
N LEU A 632 6.61 22.13 3.47
CA LEU A 632 6.03 23.23 4.24
C LEU A 632 4.50 23.07 4.39
N MET A 633 3.90 22.02 3.83
CA MET A 633 2.47 21.76 3.95
C MET A 633 2.15 21.07 5.27
N THR A 634 1.51 21.80 6.17
CA THR A 634 0.80 21.18 7.29
C THR A 634 -0.51 20.55 6.81
N ILE A 635 -1.05 19.61 7.59
CA ILE A 635 -2.38 18.99 7.31
C ILE A 635 -3.46 20.07 7.20
N THR A 636 -3.34 21.17 7.94
CA THR A 636 -4.28 22.29 7.92
C THR A 636 -4.23 23.08 6.61
N ASP A 637 -3.03 23.33 6.07
CA ASP A 637 -2.86 24.08 4.81
C ASP A 637 -3.40 23.30 3.60
N SER A 638 -3.26 21.96 3.62
CA SER A 638 -3.81 21.09 2.57
C SER A 638 -5.33 21.16 2.51
N LYS A 639 -6.02 21.26 3.66
CA LYS A 639 -7.48 21.37 3.73
C LYS A 639 -8.00 22.68 3.13
N VAL A 640 -7.28 23.78 3.32
CA VAL A 640 -7.64 25.08 2.72
C VAL A 640 -7.49 25.05 1.20
N CYS A 641 -6.43 24.43 0.69
CA CYS A 641 -6.22 24.29 -0.75
C CYS A 641 -7.29 23.43 -1.40
N ILE A 642 -7.65 22.30 -0.76
CA ILE A 642 -8.73 21.43 -1.21
C ILE A 642 -10.06 22.20 -1.23
N PHE A 643 -10.36 22.99 -0.19
CA PHE A 643 -11.56 23.83 -0.15
C PHE A 643 -11.62 24.83 -1.30
N LEU A 644 -10.53 25.57 -1.56
CA LEU A 644 -10.47 26.54 -2.66
C LEU A 644 -10.64 25.87 -4.03
N TRP A 645 -10.05 24.68 -4.20
CA TRP A 645 -10.20 23.89 -5.42
C TRP A 645 -11.63 23.40 -5.65
N ILE A 646 -12.34 23.02 -4.58
CA ILE A 646 -13.74 22.59 -4.65
C ILE A 646 -14.66 23.73 -5.08
N VAL A 647 -14.45 24.95 -4.56
CA VAL A 647 -15.37 26.08 -4.75
C VAL A 647 -15.27 26.72 -6.14
N ASP A 648 -14.10 26.65 -6.79
CA ASP A 648 -13.80 27.35 -8.04
C ASP A 648 -14.77 27.06 -9.20
N PRO A 649 -15.08 25.79 -9.57
CA PRO A 649 -15.96 25.50 -10.71
C PRO A 649 -17.39 26.02 -10.51
N CYS A 650 -17.86 26.05 -9.27
CA CYS A 650 -19.18 26.59 -8.94
C CYS A 650 -19.21 28.12 -9.00
N LEU A 651 -18.14 28.77 -8.56
CA LEU A 651 -18.03 30.23 -8.62
C LEU A 651 -17.97 30.71 -10.07
N LEU A 652 -17.17 30.04 -10.92
CA LEU A 652 -17.09 30.24 -12.36
C LEU A 652 -18.46 30.02 -13.00
N ALA A 653 -19.02 28.82 -12.82
CA ALA A 653 -20.45 28.47 -12.75
C ALA A 653 -21.43 29.65 -12.80
N LEU A 654 -21.60 30.21 -11.62
CA LEU A 654 -22.53 31.27 -11.31
C LEU A 654 -22.12 32.56 -12.01
N GLN A 655 -20.84 32.90 -12.02
CA GLN A 655 -20.38 34.19 -12.53
C GLN A 655 -20.62 34.34 -14.04
N TYR A 656 -20.31 33.32 -14.85
CA TYR A 656 -20.57 33.42 -16.28
C TYR A 656 -22.06 33.18 -16.62
N SER A 657 -22.80 32.39 -15.82
CA SER A 657 -24.25 32.24 -15.98
C SER A 657 -24.94 33.59 -15.76
N TRP A 658 -24.57 34.31 -14.70
CA TRP A 658 -24.97 35.70 -14.46
C TRP A 658 -24.61 36.63 -15.62
N ILE A 659 -23.40 36.50 -16.18
CA ILE A 659 -22.96 37.28 -17.34
C ILE A 659 -23.77 36.96 -18.60
N ASN A 660 -24.08 35.69 -18.88
CA ASN A 660 -24.86 35.27 -20.05
C ASN A 660 -26.34 35.66 -19.92
N LEU A 661 -26.93 35.54 -18.72
CA LEU A 661 -28.27 36.03 -18.44
C LEU A 661 -28.35 37.54 -18.73
N PHE A 662 -27.40 38.32 -18.20
CA PHE A 662 -27.35 39.76 -18.45
C PHE A 662 -26.93 40.15 -19.88
N ALA A 663 -26.09 39.37 -20.57
CA ALA A 663 -25.68 39.64 -21.94
C ALA A 663 -26.79 39.32 -22.95
N HIS A 664 -27.62 38.33 -22.67
CA HIS A 664 -28.87 38.12 -23.41
C HIS A 664 -29.84 39.29 -23.21
N PHE A 665 -29.85 39.91 -22.02
CA PHE A 665 -30.67 41.10 -21.73
C PHE A 665 -30.04 42.43 -22.18
N SER A 666 -28.73 42.52 -22.38
CA SER A 666 -28.04 43.74 -22.84
C SER A 666 -28.12 43.96 -24.36
N LEU A 667 -28.55 42.94 -25.13
CA LEU A 667 -28.92 43.09 -26.54
C LEU A 667 -30.35 43.64 -26.70
N GLU A 668 -31.18 43.57 -25.65
CA GLU A 668 -32.49 44.23 -25.57
C GLU A 668 -32.36 45.51 -24.73
N CYS A 669 -31.66 46.48 -25.31
CA CYS A 669 -31.61 47.86 -24.84
C CYS A 669 -32.95 48.58 -25.12
N ASP A 670 -34.10 47.99 -24.76
CA ASP A 670 -35.37 48.67 -24.46
C ASP A 670 -36.47 47.63 -24.17
N SER A 671 -36.82 47.36 -22.90
CA SER A 671 -38.22 47.08 -22.58
C SER A 671 -38.54 47.26 -21.09
N LYS A 672 -39.58 48.06 -20.83
CA LYS A 672 -40.26 48.20 -19.52
C LYS A 672 -40.83 46.88 -18.97
N LEU A 673 -40.77 45.79 -19.73
CA LEU A 673 -41.24 44.45 -19.36
C LEU A 673 -40.32 43.78 -18.31
N PHE A 674 -39.02 44.11 -18.32
CA PHE A 674 -38.01 43.55 -17.42
C PHE A 674 -38.22 43.93 -15.95
N ARG A 675 -38.67 45.16 -15.67
CA ARG A 675 -38.99 45.59 -14.30
C ARG A 675 -40.17 44.80 -13.71
N LYS A 676 -41.06 44.28 -14.56
CA LYS A 676 -42.22 43.48 -14.16
C LYS A 676 -41.86 42.00 -13.90
N TYR A 677 -40.96 41.42 -14.71
CA TYR A 677 -40.50 40.03 -14.50
C TYR A 677 -39.54 39.90 -13.30
N LEU A 678 -38.67 40.88 -13.07
CA LEU A 678 -37.75 40.88 -11.92
C LEU A 678 -38.51 40.98 -10.58
N LEU A 679 -39.63 41.70 -10.52
CA LEU A 679 -40.47 41.81 -9.33
C LEU A 679 -41.25 40.51 -9.00
N ILE A 680 -41.38 39.58 -9.96
CA ILE A 680 -42.15 38.34 -9.79
C ILE A 680 -41.22 37.15 -9.47
N ILE A 681 -40.07 37.07 -10.12
CA ILE A 681 -39.17 35.90 -10.03
C ILE A 681 -38.17 36.01 -8.87
N PHE A 682 -37.67 37.21 -8.58
CA PHE A 682 -36.64 37.41 -7.54
C PHE A 682 -37.13 37.04 -6.12
N PRO A 683 -38.39 37.29 -5.72
CA PRO A 683 -38.92 36.80 -4.44
C PRO A 683 -39.05 35.27 -4.40
N GLN A 684 -39.35 34.62 -5.53
CA GLN A 684 -39.50 33.15 -5.59
C GLN A 684 -38.17 32.41 -5.50
N ILE A 685 -37.09 33.00 -6.03
CA ILE A 685 -35.74 32.44 -5.91
C ILE A 685 -35.17 32.67 -4.50
N ILE A 686 -35.41 33.83 -3.89
CA ILE A 686 -35.00 34.09 -2.50
C ILE A 686 -35.76 33.17 -1.52
N SER A 687 -37.06 32.94 -1.76
CA SER A 687 -37.88 32.00 -0.97
C SER A 687 -37.56 30.50 -1.21
N ALA A 688 -36.71 30.19 -2.19
CA ALA A 688 -36.21 28.84 -2.43
C ALA A 688 -34.79 28.64 -1.88
N ILE A 689 -34.14 29.72 -1.45
CA ILE A 689 -32.76 29.76 -0.93
C ILE A 689 -32.72 30.08 0.57
N PHE A 690 -33.76 30.73 1.10
CA PHE A 690 -34.07 30.88 2.52
C PHE A 690 -35.40 30.17 2.81
#